data_AF-A0A9E6FBT1-F1
#
_entry.id   AF-A0A9E6FBT1-F1
#
_cell.length_a   1.000
_cell.length_b   1.000
_cell.length_c   1.000
_cell.angle_alpha   90.00
_cell.angle_beta   90.00
_cell.angle_gamma   90.00
#
_symmetry.space_group_name_H-M   'P 1'
#
loop_
_entity.id
_entity.type
_entity.pdbx_description
1 polymer ?
#
loop_
_entity_poly.entity_id
_entity_poly.type
_entity_poly.pdbx_seq_one_letter_code
_entity_poly.pdbx_strand_id
1 'polypeptide(L)'
;MTRTIAKSSSATLSIPDQKHPLTFYALILLIVLQVLLPKSVSEIFGFIPTRLMLMSAFLFIAMVEVFFKRIQLNTIRIRILVIPYLFFLFLTLPSIFASPNKLISVYTISKFIVFLMLLIAAIKLSFSQQEYKIIAGVFVGLMSILVIQGIYEYYFDPMLFKVGIERYEGALGRISTTFFNTIYYGIFINCVFVFLLTIYARVKNTSQHIALGILLLLVYCNLIFTFTRSSFMIFWGILVLLFFFDHKLFFKKSIQLILALLIALTLSLNGSVNFVTASFESTASIVNNFNDILNLIPDFLNIGKKTVPVVSIQFEKSSFALKERGATLTLKPLIAPSDATNQNVIWSTDHPEIADVDSQGKVTAMKNGTAVITAKTKDGNKTATTKVVVEYKPVPVSSIQTNVSTLKLDSYMQTEMIEAVVLPETAENRSVVWSSSDELIATVDQDGTITARLNGAAIITVKSADGKVKTEIIVTVEYLLTPVTEIKLNVSDITLLSYGETKLLKATVYPENATVKKVIFASNDPSVVIVNEKGLITAMGNGTATITVSALDQSIITSAIVNVSYNHVSVSAISFNKTTVMVSTLGKVTQQQPAITPQAATIKTLIWSSSDKSIATVDELGKVLALKNGVVIITASTLDGGFSASYELTVKQYVPIPDYSLIHRNEFAKIATRIGNDHFFTGIGFGCYLNFMDSKTFALNYPDYLLTHTHPHSAVILLFAETGALSLMAFLLFALALLWMSLKNFFAYKNNPSSASSIARVLPTLIIGFLIVCSIAENAVYDTQVFALFLIITGLSFSFCASQKKEKTVLYVASAGGHLTELLRLKPLFPQYRSVVITEKTETTKTIRLEGVEIAYLGYASRSKMIKFVWMNVRNAIVSVVWFIKYAPHVIVTTGANTAVPLCLIGKLMGSKIVFIETVANSEKSSITGMLLYPVADLFIVQWESMRVRFPKAVYWGWLS
;
A
#
# COMPACT_ATOMS: atom_id res chain seq x y z
N MET A 1 34.83 -64.34 -4.30
CA MET A 1 36.20 -63.80 -4.19
C MET A 1 36.18 -62.34 -4.61
N THR A 2 36.73 -61.51 -3.74
CA THR A 2 36.96 -60.06 -3.82
C THR A 2 37.96 -59.66 -4.92
N ARG A 3 37.92 -58.35 -5.28
CA ARG A 3 38.92 -57.50 -6.02
C ARG A 3 38.43 -57.04 -7.41
N THR A 4 38.52 -55.77 -7.83
CA THR A 4 39.23 -54.59 -7.30
C THR A 4 38.54 -53.30 -7.76
N ILE A 5 38.43 -52.33 -6.86
CA ILE A 5 38.10 -50.93 -7.16
C ILE A 5 39.42 -50.22 -7.50
N ALA A 6 39.54 -49.69 -8.71
CA ALA A 6 40.62 -48.77 -9.06
C ALA A 6 40.12 -47.32 -8.92
N LYS A 7 40.73 -46.60 -7.96
CA LYS A 7 40.72 -45.13 -7.90
C LYS A 7 41.45 -44.60 -9.15
N SER A 8 40.80 -43.73 -9.93
CA SER A 8 41.51 -42.80 -10.81
C SER A 8 41.39 -41.38 -10.25
N SER A 9 42.55 -40.74 -10.25
CA SER A 9 42.90 -39.46 -9.64
C SER A 9 42.26 -38.25 -10.32
N SER A 10 42.10 -37.20 -9.53
CA SER A 10 41.79 -35.82 -9.89
C SER A 10 42.61 -35.30 -11.08
N ALA A 11 41.98 -35.23 -12.24
CA ALA A 11 42.33 -34.26 -13.27
C ALA A 11 41.32 -33.11 -13.17
N THR A 12 41.81 -31.93 -12.79
CA THR A 12 41.12 -30.66 -12.89
C THR A 12 40.79 -30.38 -14.36
N LEU A 13 39.64 -30.88 -14.81
CA LEU A 13 38.98 -30.36 -16.01
C LEU A 13 38.40 -28.99 -15.65
N SER A 14 38.94 -27.95 -16.28
CA SER A 14 38.29 -26.65 -16.40
C SER A 14 36.83 -26.85 -16.80
N ILE A 15 35.93 -26.46 -15.91
CA ILE A 15 34.47 -26.54 -16.09
C ILE A 15 34.12 -25.67 -17.31
N PRO A 16 33.57 -26.21 -18.41
CA PRO A 16 33.04 -25.38 -19.47
C PRO A 16 31.82 -24.62 -18.90
N ASP A 17 31.72 -23.32 -19.19
CA ASP A 17 30.59 -22.45 -18.83
C ASP A 17 29.25 -23.17 -19.04
N GLN A 18 28.65 -23.70 -17.97
CA GLN A 18 27.31 -24.24 -18.01
C GLN A 18 26.34 -23.07 -18.17
N LYS A 19 25.97 -22.77 -19.42
CA LYS A 19 24.85 -21.88 -19.71
C LYS A 19 23.60 -22.44 -19.03
N HIS A 20 23.10 -21.72 -18.02
CA HIS A 20 21.83 -22.05 -17.37
C HIS A 20 20.66 -21.97 -18.36
N PRO A 21 19.57 -22.73 -18.15
CA PRO A 21 18.40 -22.68 -19.03
C PRO A 21 17.70 -21.32 -18.98
N LEU A 22 16.99 -20.93 -20.04
CA LEU A 22 16.31 -19.63 -20.09
C LEU A 22 15.26 -19.49 -18.98
N THR A 23 14.59 -20.58 -18.63
CA THR A 23 13.62 -20.65 -17.53
C THR A 23 14.25 -20.30 -16.19
N PHE A 24 15.53 -20.62 -15.97
CA PHE A 24 16.24 -20.23 -14.74
C PHE A 24 16.40 -18.71 -14.66
N TYR A 25 16.86 -18.08 -15.74
CA TYR A 25 16.96 -16.62 -15.80
C TYR A 25 15.59 -15.93 -15.74
N ALA A 26 14.59 -16.48 -16.44
CA ALA A 26 13.23 -15.98 -16.41
C ALA A 26 12.60 -16.07 -15.01
N LEU A 27 12.92 -17.13 -14.24
CA LEU A 27 12.49 -17.27 -12.85
C LEU A 27 13.13 -16.22 -11.95
N ILE A 28 14.44 -15.99 -12.07
CA ILE A 28 15.15 -14.95 -11.31
C ILE A 28 14.57 -13.58 -11.65
N LEU A 29 14.38 -13.28 -12.94
CA LEU A 29 13.79 -12.03 -13.40
C LEU A 29 12.37 -11.85 -12.87
N LEU A 30 11.54 -12.90 -12.89
CA LEU A 30 10.20 -12.88 -12.31
C LEU A 30 10.27 -12.55 -10.81
N ILE A 31 11.15 -13.19 -10.05
CA ILE A 31 11.32 -12.94 -8.61
C ILE A 31 11.73 -11.49 -8.35
N VAL A 32 12.69 -10.96 -9.11
CA VAL A 32 13.18 -9.58 -8.98
C VAL A 32 12.10 -8.57 -9.36
N LEU A 33 11.47 -8.72 -10.53
CA LEU A 33 10.43 -7.80 -11.01
C LEU A 33 9.17 -7.86 -10.14
N GLN A 34 8.84 -9.01 -9.57
CA GLN A 34 7.70 -9.09 -8.66
C GLN A 34 7.91 -8.20 -7.42
N VAL A 35 9.16 -7.99 -6.99
CA VAL A 35 9.52 -7.13 -5.85
C VAL A 35 9.70 -5.67 -6.28
N LEU A 36 10.52 -5.42 -7.30
CA LEU A 36 10.97 -4.07 -7.66
C LEU A 36 10.01 -3.28 -8.55
N LEU A 37 9.01 -3.92 -9.17
CA LEU A 37 8.12 -3.24 -10.11
C LEU A 37 7.15 -2.28 -9.39
N PRO A 38 7.25 -0.96 -9.64
CA PRO A 38 6.44 0.05 -8.96
C PRO A 38 4.96 -0.16 -9.21
N LYS A 39 4.12 0.10 -8.20
CA LYS A 39 2.67 -0.02 -8.32
C LYS A 39 2.03 0.93 -9.36
N SER A 40 2.68 2.05 -9.67
CA SER A 40 2.24 2.95 -10.74
C SER A 40 2.13 2.24 -12.09
N VAL A 41 2.88 1.15 -12.27
CA VAL A 41 2.85 0.27 -13.44
C VAL A 41 1.99 -0.97 -13.17
N SER A 42 0.81 -0.79 -12.58
CA SER A 42 -0.11 -1.90 -12.26
C SER A 42 -0.72 -2.54 -13.50
N GLU A 43 -0.87 -1.78 -14.58
CA GLU A 43 -1.54 -2.18 -15.82
C GLU A 43 -0.74 -1.77 -17.06
N ILE A 44 -0.82 -2.60 -18.09
CA ILE A 44 -0.34 -2.35 -19.45
C ILE A 44 -1.59 -2.17 -20.32
N PHE A 45 -1.57 -1.16 -21.20
CA PHE A 45 -2.71 -0.79 -22.07
C PHE A 45 -4.01 -0.41 -21.32
N GLY A 46 -3.94 -0.14 -20.01
CA GLY A 46 -5.09 0.33 -19.21
C GLY A 46 -6.12 -0.75 -18.81
N PHE A 47 -5.81 -2.03 -19.03
CA PHE A 47 -6.67 -3.14 -18.59
C PHE A 47 -5.94 -4.47 -18.36
N ILE A 48 -4.68 -4.62 -18.80
CA ILE A 48 -3.91 -5.86 -18.60
C ILE A 48 -3.03 -5.73 -17.36
N PRO A 49 -3.26 -6.51 -16.29
CA PRO A 49 -2.42 -6.43 -15.10
C PRO A 49 -0.98 -6.87 -15.39
N THR A 50 -0.01 -5.97 -15.20
CA THR A 50 1.41 -6.16 -15.54
C THR A 50 1.98 -7.42 -14.90
N ARG A 51 1.69 -7.64 -13.61
CA ARG A 51 2.22 -8.79 -12.85
C ARG A 51 1.63 -10.11 -13.29
N LEU A 52 0.35 -10.14 -13.68
CA LEU A 52 -0.28 -11.33 -14.24
C LEU A 52 0.35 -11.71 -15.58
N MET A 53 0.69 -10.71 -16.40
CA MET A 53 1.40 -10.90 -17.67
C MET A 53 2.81 -11.45 -17.46
N LEU A 54 3.58 -10.91 -16.51
CA LEU A 54 4.93 -11.42 -16.17
C LEU A 54 4.91 -12.89 -15.77
N MET A 55 3.96 -13.27 -14.91
CA MET A 55 3.80 -14.65 -14.47
C MET A 55 3.40 -15.59 -15.62
N SER A 56 2.52 -15.12 -16.50
CA SER A 56 2.08 -15.87 -17.69
C SER A 56 3.23 -16.03 -18.70
N ALA A 57 4.06 -15.00 -18.88
CA ALA A 57 5.24 -15.04 -19.74
C ALA A 57 6.28 -16.05 -19.22
N PHE A 58 6.54 -16.08 -17.90
CA PHE A 58 7.40 -17.11 -17.31
C PHE A 58 6.86 -18.53 -17.58
N LEU A 59 5.57 -18.76 -17.36
CA LEU A 59 4.95 -20.07 -17.62
C LEU A 59 5.07 -20.48 -19.08
N PHE A 60 4.90 -19.54 -20.01
CA PHE A 60 5.09 -19.78 -21.43
C PHE A 60 6.53 -20.16 -21.77
N ILE A 61 7.53 -19.42 -21.25
CA ILE A 61 8.96 -19.74 -21.43
C ILE A 61 9.27 -21.14 -20.90
N ALA A 62 8.80 -21.46 -19.69
CA ALA A 62 8.99 -22.78 -19.09
C ALA A 62 8.38 -23.89 -19.94
N MET A 63 7.17 -23.67 -20.46
CA MET A 63 6.47 -24.63 -21.33
C MET A 63 7.24 -24.85 -22.65
N VAL A 64 7.75 -23.79 -23.26
CA VAL A 64 8.55 -23.85 -24.50
C VAL A 64 9.84 -24.63 -24.26
N GLU A 65 10.58 -24.37 -23.18
CA GLU A 65 11.82 -25.11 -22.89
C GLU A 65 11.58 -26.58 -22.52
N VAL A 66 10.45 -26.89 -21.88
CA VAL A 66 10.02 -28.27 -21.63
C VAL A 66 9.68 -28.98 -22.95
N PHE A 67 8.97 -28.31 -23.86
CA PHE A 67 8.61 -28.84 -25.18
C PHE A 67 9.87 -29.17 -26.01
N PHE A 68 10.86 -28.28 -25.98
CA PHE A 68 12.16 -28.49 -26.62
C PHE A 68 13.12 -29.38 -25.80
N LYS A 69 12.67 -30.00 -24.70
CA LYS A 69 13.44 -30.88 -23.82
C LYS A 69 14.74 -30.26 -23.27
N ARG A 70 14.81 -28.93 -23.20
CA ARG A 70 15.94 -28.18 -22.61
C ARG A 70 15.93 -28.23 -21.09
N ILE A 71 14.76 -28.46 -20.51
CA ILE A 71 14.54 -28.69 -19.08
C ILE A 71 13.77 -29.99 -18.88
N GLN A 72 14.13 -30.73 -17.83
CA GLN A 72 13.41 -31.93 -17.43
C GLN A 72 12.36 -31.61 -16.35
N LEU A 73 11.23 -32.31 -16.43
CA LEU A 73 10.23 -32.31 -15.36
C LEU A 73 10.46 -33.50 -14.44
N ASN A 74 10.34 -33.29 -13.15
CA ASN A 74 10.43 -34.38 -12.18
C ASN A 74 9.14 -35.22 -12.13
N THR A 75 9.26 -36.42 -11.54
CA THR A 75 8.19 -37.43 -11.48
C THR A 75 7.24 -37.27 -10.29
N ILE A 76 7.36 -36.17 -9.54
CA ILE A 76 6.56 -35.92 -8.32
C ILE A 76 5.07 -35.96 -8.65
N ARG A 77 4.30 -36.72 -7.88
CA ARG A 77 2.85 -36.81 -8.08
C ARG A 77 2.16 -35.63 -7.41
N ILE A 78 1.54 -34.78 -8.23
CA ILE A 78 0.86 -33.56 -7.77
C ILE A 78 -0.67 -33.69 -7.78
N ARG A 79 -1.24 -34.84 -8.16
CA ARG A 79 -2.71 -34.99 -8.25
C ARG A 79 -3.43 -34.75 -6.91
N ILE A 80 -2.80 -35.17 -5.81
CA ILE A 80 -3.32 -34.97 -4.44
C ILE A 80 -3.38 -33.48 -4.03
N LEU A 81 -2.64 -32.64 -4.76
CA LEU A 81 -2.54 -31.20 -4.58
C LEU A 81 -3.51 -30.52 -5.56
N VAL A 82 -3.46 -30.87 -6.84
CA VAL A 82 -4.27 -30.20 -7.87
C VAL A 82 -5.77 -30.40 -7.67
N ILE A 83 -6.21 -31.61 -7.26
CA ILE A 83 -7.65 -31.92 -7.16
C ILE A 83 -8.37 -31.03 -6.12
N PRO A 84 -7.89 -30.92 -4.86
CA PRO A 84 -8.53 -30.00 -3.91
C PRO A 84 -8.44 -28.54 -4.34
N TYR A 85 -7.33 -28.11 -4.95
CA TYR A 85 -7.20 -26.74 -5.45
C TYR A 85 -8.26 -26.43 -6.52
N LEU A 86 -8.44 -27.33 -7.49
CA LEU A 86 -9.46 -27.19 -8.54
C LEU A 86 -10.88 -27.22 -7.97
N PHE A 87 -11.12 -28.05 -6.95
CA PHE A 87 -12.41 -28.06 -6.25
C PHE A 87 -12.70 -26.70 -5.60
N PHE A 88 -11.75 -26.12 -4.87
CA PHE A 88 -11.94 -24.80 -4.28
C PHE A 88 -12.04 -23.70 -5.35
N LEU A 89 -11.25 -23.75 -6.41
CA LEU A 89 -11.36 -22.81 -7.54
C LEU A 89 -12.76 -22.90 -8.18
N PHE A 90 -13.28 -24.11 -8.37
CA PHE A 90 -14.63 -24.34 -8.86
C PHE A 90 -15.68 -23.73 -7.92
N LEU A 91 -15.52 -23.91 -6.60
CA LEU A 91 -16.40 -23.28 -5.61
C LEU A 91 -16.37 -21.75 -5.71
N THR A 92 -15.33 -21.12 -6.23
CA THR A 92 -15.30 -19.65 -6.35
C THR A 92 -15.97 -19.09 -7.61
N LEU A 93 -16.25 -19.92 -8.61
CA LEU A 93 -16.91 -19.50 -9.86
C LEU A 93 -18.24 -18.74 -9.64
N PRO A 94 -19.09 -19.10 -8.66
CA PRO A 94 -20.33 -18.38 -8.40
C PRO A 94 -20.14 -16.88 -8.05
N SER A 95 -18.99 -16.49 -7.49
CA SER A 95 -18.72 -15.07 -7.14
C SER A 95 -18.57 -14.14 -8.32
N ILE A 96 -18.26 -14.65 -9.51
CA ILE A 96 -18.27 -13.85 -10.75
C ILE A 96 -19.66 -13.26 -10.95
N PHE A 97 -20.69 -14.04 -10.68
CA PHE A 97 -22.07 -13.70 -10.99
C PHE A 97 -22.65 -12.70 -10.00
N ALA A 98 -22.13 -12.66 -8.78
CA ALA A 98 -22.56 -11.70 -7.79
C ALA A 98 -21.80 -10.37 -7.80
N SER A 99 -20.59 -10.33 -8.35
CA SER A 99 -19.84 -9.07 -8.44
C SER A 99 -20.49 -8.11 -9.44
N PRO A 100 -20.63 -6.82 -9.10
CA PRO A 100 -21.10 -5.79 -10.04
C PRO A 100 -20.09 -5.52 -11.16
N ASN A 101 -18.79 -5.81 -10.96
CA ASN A 101 -17.74 -5.63 -11.97
C ASN A 101 -17.21 -6.97 -12.47
N LYS A 102 -17.74 -7.44 -13.60
CA LYS A 102 -17.40 -8.76 -14.18
C LYS A 102 -15.95 -8.87 -14.61
N LEU A 103 -15.35 -7.81 -15.13
CA LEU A 103 -13.95 -7.80 -15.60
C LEU A 103 -12.96 -8.06 -14.45
N ILE A 104 -13.22 -7.45 -13.29
CA ILE A 104 -12.42 -7.64 -12.08
C ILE A 104 -12.55 -9.07 -11.54
N SER A 105 -13.73 -9.68 -11.60
CA SER A 105 -13.91 -11.09 -11.23
C SER A 105 -13.17 -12.05 -12.15
N VAL A 106 -13.20 -11.81 -13.47
CA VAL A 106 -12.46 -12.62 -14.45
C VAL A 106 -10.95 -12.49 -14.24
N TYR A 107 -10.45 -11.26 -14.01
CA TYR A 107 -9.05 -11.02 -13.62
C TYR A 107 -8.65 -11.84 -12.40
N THR A 108 -9.50 -11.82 -11.36
CA THR A 108 -9.21 -12.47 -10.09
C THR A 108 -9.11 -14.00 -10.25
N ILE A 109 -9.98 -14.62 -11.05
CA ILE A 109 -9.92 -16.05 -11.33
C ILE A 109 -8.72 -16.41 -12.20
N SER A 110 -8.45 -15.60 -13.23
CA SER A 110 -7.28 -15.78 -14.09
C SER A 110 -5.99 -15.77 -13.25
N LYS A 111 -5.91 -14.85 -12.28
CA LYS A 111 -4.81 -14.79 -11.30
C LYS A 111 -4.66 -16.08 -10.49
N PHE A 112 -5.76 -16.68 -10.00
CA PHE A 112 -5.69 -17.95 -9.25
C PHE A 112 -5.32 -19.16 -10.11
N ILE A 113 -5.77 -19.20 -11.37
CA ILE A 113 -5.33 -20.23 -12.32
C ILE A 113 -3.83 -20.12 -12.55
N VAL A 114 -3.31 -18.91 -12.78
CA VAL A 114 -1.87 -18.69 -12.97
C VAL A 114 -1.09 -19.03 -11.70
N PHE A 115 -1.61 -18.74 -10.51
CA PHE A 115 -1.01 -19.16 -9.22
C PHE A 115 -0.88 -20.67 -9.10
N LEU A 116 -1.94 -21.44 -9.44
CA LEU A 116 -1.86 -22.90 -9.48
C LEU A 116 -0.79 -23.37 -10.47
N MET A 117 -0.78 -22.81 -11.67
CA MET A 117 0.18 -23.17 -12.71
C MET A 117 1.63 -22.86 -12.31
N LEU A 118 1.87 -21.72 -11.65
CA LEU A 118 3.17 -21.37 -11.09
C LEU A 118 3.62 -22.36 -10.02
N LEU A 119 2.72 -22.74 -9.12
CA LEU A 119 3.03 -23.73 -8.08
C LEU A 119 3.38 -25.08 -8.71
N ILE A 120 2.59 -25.52 -9.70
CA ILE A 120 2.86 -26.75 -10.45
C ILE A 120 4.22 -26.67 -11.15
N ALA A 121 4.51 -25.58 -11.85
CA ALA A 121 5.79 -25.36 -12.52
C ALA A 121 6.93 -25.40 -11.51
N ALA A 122 6.84 -24.69 -10.39
CA ALA A 122 7.85 -24.68 -9.34
C ALA A 122 8.08 -26.06 -8.70
N ILE A 123 7.02 -26.86 -8.53
CA ILE A 123 7.15 -28.25 -8.05
C ILE A 123 7.80 -29.14 -9.12
N LYS A 124 7.46 -28.96 -10.40
CA LYS A 124 7.81 -29.90 -11.47
C LYS A 124 9.15 -29.61 -12.13
N LEU A 125 9.54 -28.35 -12.22
CA LEU A 125 10.84 -27.95 -12.75
C LEU A 125 11.94 -28.47 -11.81
N SER A 126 12.88 -29.21 -12.38
CA SER A 126 14.07 -29.67 -11.67
C SER A 126 15.26 -28.79 -12.02
N PHE A 127 15.85 -28.16 -11.00
CA PHE A 127 17.07 -27.39 -11.12
C PHE A 127 18.26 -28.15 -10.52
N SER A 128 19.48 -27.76 -10.87
CA SER A 128 20.70 -28.25 -10.24
C SER A 128 20.82 -27.74 -8.81
N GLN A 129 21.64 -28.42 -8.00
CA GLN A 129 21.91 -28.00 -6.61
C GLN A 129 22.49 -26.58 -6.52
N GLN A 130 23.27 -26.15 -7.52
CA GLN A 130 23.84 -24.81 -7.59
C GLN A 130 22.78 -23.77 -7.94
N GLU A 131 21.90 -24.05 -8.90
CA GLU A 131 20.78 -23.18 -9.27
C GLU A 131 19.80 -22.97 -8.10
N TYR A 132 19.47 -24.03 -7.35
CA TYR A 132 18.64 -23.89 -6.14
C TYR A 132 19.28 -22.97 -5.09
N LYS A 133 20.61 -23.02 -4.91
CA LYS A 133 21.33 -22.11 -4.00
C LYS A 133 21.26 -20.66 -4.47
N ILE A 134 21.42 -20.41 -5.76
CA ILE A 134 21.34 -19.06 -6.34
C ILE A 134 19.92 -18.51 -6.17
N ILE A 135 18.89 -19.26 -6.54
CA ILE A 135 17.49 -18.85 -6.39
C ILE A 135 17.17 -18.53 -4.93
N ALA A 136 17.61 -19.38 -4.00
CA ALA A 136 17.44 -19.12 -2.57
C ALA A 136 18.17 -17.83 -2.14
N GLY A 137 19.41 -17.62 -2.55
CA GLY A 137 20.19 -16.43 -2.21
C GLY A 137 19.56 -15.13 -2.73
N VAL A 138 19.14 -15.10 -3.99
CA VAL A 138 18.43 -13.97 -4.61
C VAL A 138 17.15 -13.65 -3.84
N PHE A 139 16.37 -14.69 -3.53
CA PHE A 139 15.15 -14.49 -2.78
C PHE A 139 15.39 -13.92 -1.38
N VAL A 140 16.33 -14.50 -0.62
CA VAL A 140 16.66 -14.01 0.73
C VAL A 140 17.12 -12.56 0.68
N GLY A 141 18.01 -12.20 -0.25
CA GLY A 141 18.48 -10.82 -0.41
C GLY A 141 17.33 -9.84 -0.67
N LEU A 142 16.44 -10.16 -1.62
CA LEU A 142 15.28 -9.32 -1.95
C LEU A 142 14.30 -9.19 -0.79
N MET A 143 14.03 -10.27 -0.06
CA MET A 143 13.15 -10.21 1.11
C MET A 143 13.76 -9.38 2.23
N SER A 144 15.07 -9.50 2.48
CA SER A 144 15.75 -8.65 3.46
C SER A 144 15.66 -7.17 3.09
N ILE A 145 15.80 -6.82 1.81
CA ILE A 145 15.61 -5.45 1.32
C ILE A 145 14.18 -4.98 1.60
N LEU A 146 13.17 -5.80 1.30
CA LEU A 146 11.78 -5.45 1.58
C LEU A 146 11.47 -5.31 3.08
N VAL A 147 12.07 -6.14 3.95
CA VAL A 147 11.92 -6.02 5.42
C VAL A 147 12.52 -4.70 5.89
N ILE A 148 13.76 -4.40 5.50
CA ILE A 148 14.46 -3.17 5.88
C ILE A 148 13.66 -1.96 5.38
N GLN A 149 13.17 -2.02 4.14
CA GLN A 149 12.32 -0.98 3.59
C GLN A 149 11.00 -0.84 4.35
N GLY A 150 10.31 -1.93 4.69
CA GLY A 150 9.06 -1.87 5.45
C GLY A 150 9.24 -1.29 6.85
N ILE A 151 10.34 -1.63 7.53
CA ILE A 151 10.72 -1.02 8.81
C ILE A 151 11.04 0.47 8.63
N TYR A 152 11.79 0.82 7.59
CA TYR A 152 12.12 2.20 7.27
C TYR A 152 10.87 3.02 6.93
N GLU A 153 9.95 2.49 6.13
CA GLU A 153 8.67 3.11 5.82
C GLU A 153 7.81 3.33 7.06
N TYR A 154 7.77 2.34 7.97
CA TYR A 154 7.04 2.44 9.22
C TYR A 154 7.56 3.55 10.15
N TYR A 155 8.89 3.70 10.26
CA TYR A 155 9.50 4.67 11.18
C TYR A 155 9.71 6.07 10.59
N PHE A 156 9.97 6.17 9.28
CA PHE A 156 10.40 7.42 8.64
C PHE A 156 9.40 7.99 7.63
N ASP A 157 8.25 7.31 7.43
CA ASP A 157 7.15 7.70 6.53
C ASP A 157 7.56 8.23 5.13
N PRO A 158 8.55 7.66 4.42
CA PRO A 158 8.88 8.11 3.07
C PRO A 158 7.87 7.54 2.05
N MET A 159 7.27 8.42 1.27
CA MET A 159 6.28 8.15 0.20
C MET A 159 6.83 7.36 -1.03
N LEU A 160 7.50 6.21 -0.85
CA LEU A 160 8.15 5.52 -1.98
C LEU A 160 7.20 4.65 -2.85
N PHE A 161 6.09 4.15 -2.31
CA PHE A 161 5.12 3.32 -3.06
C PHE A 161 3.66 3.69 -2.81
N LYS A 162 3.34 4.99 -2.93
CA LYS A 162 1.98 5.55 -2.81
C LYS A 162 1.07 5.12 -3.96
N VAL A 163 0.59 3.88 -3.92
CA VAL A 163 -0.70 3.50 -4.53
C VAL A 163 -1.35 2.53 -3.57
N GLY A 164 -1.99 3.12 -2.55
CA GLY A 164 -2.97 2.43 -1.73
C GLY A 164 -4.14 1.93 -2.58
N ILE A 165 -5.11 1.30 -1.93
CA ILE A 165 -6.30 0.68 -2.51
C ILE A 165 -7.16 1.66 -3.36
N GLU A 166 -6.81 2.95 -3.38
CA GLU A 166 -7.42 4.08 -4.09
C GLU A 166 -7.60 3.91 -5.62
N ARG A 167 -7.06 2.86 -6.24
CA ARG A 167 -7.30 2.55 -7.66
C ARG A 167 -8.27 1.40 -7.95
N TYR A 168 -8.77 0.70 -6.92
CA TYR A 168 -9.72 -0.39 -7.13
C TYR A 168 -11.15 0.10 -6.84
N GLU A 169 -11.74 0.84 -7.78
CA GLU A 169 -13.19 1.15 -7.79
C GLU A 169 -14.07 -0.11 -7.70
N GLY A 170 -13.52 -1.30 -7.93
CA GLY A 170 -14.21 -2.59 -7.79
C GLY A 170 -14.17 -3.27 -6.42
N ALA A 171 -13.77 -2.56 -5.34
CA ALA A 171 -13.90 -3.09 -3.97
C ALA A 171 -15.34 -3.01 -3.44
N LEU A 172 -16.15 -2.08 -3.96
CA LEU A 172 -17.58 -1.99 -3.66
C LEU A 172 -18.33 -3.18 -4.30
N GLY A 173 -18.86 -4.06 -3.45
CA GLY A 173 -19.63 -5.25 -3.85
C GLY A 173 -18.94 -6.60 -3.57
N ARG A 174 -17.70 -6.64 -3.06
CA ARG A 174 -17.02 -7.90 -2.69
C ARG A 174 -17.46 -8.51 -1.35
N ILE A 175 -18.14 -7.71 -0.53
CA ILE A 175 -18.51 -8.04 0.85
C ILE A 175 -19.81 -8.85 0.90
N SER A 176 -20.73 -8.63 -0.04
CA SER A 176 -22.07 -9.25 -0.03
C SER A 176 -22.09 -10.74 -0.39
N THR A 177 -21.06 -11.28 -1.06
CA THR A 177 -20.96 -12.71 -1.41
C THR A 177 -19.74 -13.38 -0.82
N THR A 178 -19.67 -13.30 0.50
CA THR A 178 -18.58 -13.80 1.33
C THR A 178 -18.31 -15.31 1.14
N PHE A 179 -19.34 -16.10 0.82
CA PHE A 179 -19.24 -17.57 0.68
C PHE A 179 -18.47 -18.04 -0.58
N PHE A 180 -18.36 -17.18 -1.60
CA PHE A 180 -17.70 -17.52 -2.86
C PHE A 180 -16.55 -16.56 -3.19
N ASN A 181 -16.23 -15.64 -2.28
CA ASN A 181 -15.24 -14.60 -2.51
C ASN A 181 -13.87 -15.22 -2.83
N THR A 182 -13.47 -15.06 -4.09
CA THR A 182 -12.23 -15.57 -4.67
C THR A 182 -10.99 -15.13 -3.90
N ILE A 183 -10.99 -13.96 -3.27
CA ILE A 183 -9.85 -13.43 -2.52
C ILE A 183 -9.62 -14.28 -1.25
N TYR A 184 -10.68 -14.52 -0.46
CA TYR A 184 -10.58 -15.30 0.77
C TYR A 184 -10.19 -16.75 0.50
N TYR A 185 -10.80 -17.38 -0.52
CA TYR A 185 -10.40 -18.72 -0.95
C TYR A 185 -8.99 -18.74 -1.52
N GLY A 186 -8.59 -17.71 -2.25
CA GLY A 186 -7.25 -17.56 -2.76
C GLY A 186 -6.17 -17.56 -1.71
N ILE A 187 -6.31 -16.69 -0.70
CA ILE A 187 -5.38 -16.59 0.43
C ILE A 187 -5.35 -17.92 1.18
N PHE A 188 -6.53 -18.48 1.43
CA PHE A 188 -6.70 -19.73 2.12
C PHE A 188 -6.05 -20.93 1.44
N ILE A 189 -6.42 -21.21 0.18
CA ILE A 189 -5.90 -22.32 -0.61
C ILE A 189 -4.38 -22.19 -0.65
N ASN A 190 -3.83 -21.00 -0.88
CA ASN A 190 -2.38 -20.85 -0.98
C ASN A 190 -1.67 -21.03 0.38
N CYS A 191 -2.19 -20.50 1.50
CA CYS A 191 -1.57 -20.69 2.82
C CYS A 191 -1.66 -22.12 3.34
N VAL A 192 -2.83 -22.75 3.21
CA VAL A 192 -3.10 -24.09 3.75
C VAL A 192 -2.40 -25.17 2.93
N PHE A 193 -2.30 -24.98 1.62
CA PHE A 193 -1.64 -25.93 0.75
C PHE A 193 -0.13 -26.00 0.97
N VAL A 194 0.51 -24.86 1.23
CA VAL A 194 1.93 -24.80 1.58
C VAL A 194 2.20 -25.47 2.93
N PHE A 195 1.30 -25.27 3.89
CA PHE A 195 1.36 -25.93 5.18
C PHE A 195 1.24 -27.46 5.05
N LEU A 196 0.26 -27.94 4.28
CA LEU A 196 0.05 -29.37 4.04
C LEU A 196 1.19 -30.02 3.26
N LEU A 197 1.79 -29.31 2.30
CA LEU A 197 2.99 -29.73 1.58
C LEU A 197 4.20 -29.92 2.50
N THR A 198 4.38 -29.01 3.44
CA THR A 198 5.46 -29.05 4.43
C THR A 198 5.27 -30.21 5.43
N ILE A 199 4.02 -30.49 5.82
CA ILE A 199 3.65 -31.62 6.68
C ILE A 199 3.83 -32.95 5.94
N TYR A 200 3.32 -33.05 4.71
CA TYR A 200 3.45 -34.23 3.84
C TYR A 200 4.91 -34.62 3.60
N ALA A 201 5.81 -33.63 3.54
CA ALA A 201 7.22 -33.90 3.32
C ALA A 201 7.85 -34.70 4.47
N ARG A 202 7.44 -34.54 5.76
CA ARG A 202 8.28 -35.01 6.89
C ARG A 202 7.68 -35.35 8.25
N VAL A 203 6.37 -35.39 8.49
CA VAL A 203 5.93 -35.70 9.87
C VAL A 203 5.95 -37.21 10.15
N LYS A 204 6.98 -37.66 10.87
CA LYS A 204 7.07 -39.02 11.46
C LYS A 204 6.95 -39.02 13.00
N ASN A 205 7.05 -37.86 13.67
CA ASN A 205 7.23 -37.76 15.13
C ASN A 205 5.99 -37.18 15.84
N THR A 206 5.57 -37.81 16.95
CA THR A 206 4.41 -37.46 17.78
C THR A 206 4.43 -36.01 18.28
N SER A 207 5.59 -35.48 18.67
CA SER A 207 5.70 -34.08 19.14
C SER A 207 5.41 -33.05 18.04
N GLN A 208 5.74 -33.37 16.79
CA GLN A 208 5.44 -32.51 15.64
C GLN A 208 3.95 -32.53 15.28
N HIS A 209 3.26 -33.66 15.50
CA HIS A 209 1.80 -33.73 15.36
C HIS A 209 1.05 -32.95 16.44
N ILE A 210 1.58 -32.87 17.67
CA ILE A 210 0.98 -32.09 18.76
C ILE A 210 1.15 -30.59 18.49
N ALA A 211 2.35 -30.16 18.09
CA ALA A 211 2.59 -28.78 17.68
C ALA A 211 1.67 -28.35 16.51
N LEU A 212 1.43 -29.26 15.56
CA LEU A 212 0.48 -29.08 14.46
C LEU A 212 -0.96 -28.88 14.97
N GLY A 213 -1.42 -29.72 15.92
CA GLY A 213 -2.74 -29.58 16.53
C GLY A 213 -2.92 -28.25 17.27
N ILE A 214 -1.90 -27.80 17.99
CA ILE A 214 -1.91 -26.49 18.67
C ILE A 214 -1.98 -25.35 17.65
N LEU A 215 -1.22 -25.44 16.56
CA LEU A 215 -1.23 -24.43 15.52
C LEU A 215 -2.60 -24.31 14.83
N LEU A 216 -3.26 -25.44 14.56
CA LEU A 216 -4.61 -25.48 14.00
C LEU A 216 -5.66 -24.90 14.94
N LEU A 217 -5.51 -25.15 16.25
CA LEU A 217 -6.34 -24.55 17.29
C LEU A 217 -6.18 -23.02 17.31
N LEU A 218 -4.95 -22.51 17.23
CA LEU A 218 -4.70 -21.07 17.18
C LEU A 218 -5.27 -20.41 15.91
N VAL A 219 -5.12 -21.06 14.75
CA VAL A 219 -5.75 -20.60 13.48
C VAL A 219 -7.26 -20.59 13.62
N TYR A 220 -7.84 -21.62 14.22
CA TYR A 220 -9.28 -21.68 14.40
C TYR A 220 -9.81 -20.63 15.37
N CYS A 221 -9.14 -20.39 16.50
CA CYS A 221 -9.52 -19.33 17.41
C CYS A 221 -9.59 -17.99 16.66
N ASN A 222 -8.56 -17.65 15.88
CA ASN A 222 -8.56 -16.45 15.04
C ASN A 222 -9.72 -16.43 14.03
N LEU A 223 -10.04 -17.56 13.41
CA LEU A 223 -11.12 -17.66 12.43
C LEU A 223 -12.52 -17.57 13.05
N ILE A 224 -12.71 -18.11 14.25
CA ILE A 224 -13.96 -17.97 14.99
C ILE A 224 -14.16 -16.53 15.44
N PHE A 225 -13.16 -15.90 16.05
CA PHE A 225 -13.34 -14.55 16.58
C PHE A 225 -13.44 -13.47 15.48
N THR A 226 -12.94 -13.73 14.27
CA THR A 226 -13.21 -12.88 13.08
C THR A 226 -14.63 -13.04 12.52
N PHE A 227 -15.33 -14.12 12.87
CA PHE A 227 -16.72 -14.47 12.51
C PHE A 227 -17.22 -14.05 11.11
N THR A 228 -16.41 -14.24 10.07
CA THR A 228 -16.82 -14.07 8.66
C THR A 228 -17.28 -15.39 8.03
N ARG A 229 -18.21 -15.37 7.06
CA ARG A 229 -18.63 -16.58 6.29
C ARG A 229 -17.46 -17.28 5.61
N SER A 230 -16.45 -16.50 5.21
CA SER A 230 -15.18 -17.01 4.70
C SER A 230 -14.38 -17.78 5.76
N SER A 231 -14.26 -17.26 6.99
CA SER A 231 -13.47 -17.89 8.05
C SER A 231 -13.97 -19.31 8.39
N PHE A 232 -15.30 -19.51 8.39
CA PHE A 232 -15.91 -20.82 8.62
C PHE A 232 -15.58 -21.84 7.51
N MET A 233 -15.72 -21.44 6.25
CA MET A 233 -15.40 -22.30 5.09
C MET A 233 -13.92 -22.66 5.03
N ILE A 234 -13.05 -21.70 5.33
CA ILE A 234 -11.61 -21.85 5.45
C ILE A 234 -11.30 -22.96 6.48
N PHE A 235 -11.86 -22.89 7.68
CA PHE A 235 -11.62 -23.92 8.69
C PHE A 235 -12.02 -25.33 8.23
N TRP A 236 -13.23 -25.49 7.67
CA TRP A 236 -13.67 -26.79 7.17
C TRP A 236 -12.82 -27.29 6.01
N GLY A 237 -12.36 -26.40 5.14
CA GLY A 237 -11.43 -26.76 4.08
C GLY A 237 -10.09 -27.30 4.61
N ILE A 238 -9.57 -26.74 5.70
CA ILE A 238 -8.35 -27.23 6.37
C ILE A 238 -8.59 -28.64 6.90
N LEU A 239 -9.71 -28.86 7.58
CA LEU A 239 -10.04 -30.18 8.12
C LEU A 239 -10.19 -31.23 7.02
N VAL A 240 -10.90 -30.91 5.94
CA VAL A 240 -11.07 -31.81 4.79
C VAL A 240 -9.71 -32.16 4.20
N LEU A 241 -8.85 -31.17 3.97
CA LEU A 241 -7.52 -31.40 3.42
C LEU A 241 -6.65 -32.24 4.37
N LEU A 242 -6.60 -31.91 5.66
CA LEU A 242 -5.87 -32.69 6.66
C LEU A 242 -6.36 -34.13 6.72
N PHE A 243 -7.66 -34.36 6.57
CA PHE A 243 -8.22 -35.70 6.53
C PHE A 243 -7.69 -36.48 5.32
N PHE A 244 -7.63 -35.84 4.14
CA PHE A 244 -7.03 -36.46 2.95
C PHE A 244 -5.53 -36.74 3.10
N PHE A 245 -4.77 -35.86 3.75
CA PHE A 245 -3.31 -35.99 3.89
C PHE A 245 -2.87 -36.92 5.05
N ASP A 246 -3.58 -36.90 6.17
CA ASP A 246 -3.27 -37.72 7.35
C ASP A 246 -4.53 -38.03 8.19
N HIS A 247 -5.48 -38.79 7.63
CA HIS A 247 -6.68 -39.25 8.35
C HIS A 247 -6.38 -39.92 9.70
N LYS A 248 -5.18 -40.50 9.89
CA LYS A 248 -4.79 -41.12 11.18
C LYS A 248 -4.66 -40.09 12.29
N LEU A 249 -4.37 -38.84 11.97
CA LEU A 249 -4.36 -37.73 12.91
C LEU A 249 -5.72 -37.54 13.58
N PHE A 250 -6.82 -37.71 12.84
CA PHE A 250 -8.20 -37.58 13.34
C PHE A 250 -8.61 -38.70 14.29
N PHE A 251 -7.89 -39.83 14.30
CA PHE A 251 -8.15 -40.94 15.20
C PHE A 251 -7.30 -40.90 16.48
N LYS A 252 -6.41 -39.91 16.64
CA LYS A 252 -5.68 -39.70 17.90
C LYS A 252 -6.59 -39.03 18.92
N LYS A 253 -6.71 -39.63 20.11
CA LYS A 253 -7.54 -39.11 21.22
C LYS A 253 -7.29 -37.62 21.53
N SER A 254 -6.04 -37.18 21.51
CA SER A 254 -5.68 -35.77 21.76
C SER A 254 -6.25 -34.81 20.70
N ILE A 255 -6.25 -35.22 19.43
CA ILE A 255 -6.80 -34.41 18.32
C ILE A 255 -8.33 -34.45 18.32
N GLN A 256 -8.93 -35.60 18.67
CA GLN A 256 -10.38 -35.73 18.82
C GLN A 256 -10.91 -34.83 19.95
N LEU A 257 -10.17 -34.73 21.06
CA LEU A 257 -10.52 -33.83 22.16
C LEU A 257 -10.49 -32.37 21.70
N ILE A 258 -9.46 -31.98 20.94
CA ILE A 258 -9.36 -30.64 20.35
C ILE A 258 -10.55 -30.40 19.41
N LEU A 259 -10.82 -31.30 18.45
CA LEU A 259 -11.97 -31.20 17.53
C LEU A 259 -13.32 -31.10 18.24
N ALA A 260 -13.54 -31.88 19.31
CA ALA A 260 -14.76 -31.81 20.10
C ALA A 260 -14.91 -30.45 20.80
N LEU A 261 -13.80 -29.90 21.34
CA LEU A 261 -13.78 -28.58 21.96
C LEU A 261 -14.04 -27.46 20.95
N LEU A 262 -13.48 -27.58 19.73
CA LEU A 262 -13.74 -26.68 18.61
C LEU A 262 -15.24 -26.67 18.24
N ILE A 263 -15.82 -27.86 18.04
CA ILE A 263 -17.26 -28.01 17.71
C ILE A 263 -18.15 -27.45 18.83
N ALA A 264 -17.85 -27.76 20.10
CA ALA A 264 -18.58 -27.23 21.24
C ALA A 264 -18.51 -25.70 21.30
N LEU A 265 -17.33 -25.11 21.08
CA LEU A 265 -17.15 -23.66 21.01
C LEU A 265 -18.00 -23.05 19.88
N THR A 266 -18.05 -23.67 18.69
CA THR A 266 -18.89 -23.20 17.58
C THR A 266 -20.37 -23.25 17.91
N LEU A 267 -20.84 -24.34 18.52
CA LEU A 267 -22.25 -24.51 18.85
C LEU A 267 -22.71 -23.60 20.00
N SER A 268 -21.79 -23.23 20.90
CA SER A 268 -22.07 -22.25 21.96
C SER A 268 -22.20 -20.80 21.46
N LEU A 269 -21.82 -20.52 20.20
CA LEU A 269 -21.95 -19.19 19.60
C LEU A 269 -23.40 -18.92 19.19
N ASN A 270 -24.03 -17.97 19.88
CA ASN A 270 -25.36 -17.49 19.54
C ASN A 270 -25.36 -16.88 18.12
N GLY A 271 -26.27 -17.32 17.24
CA GLY A 271 -26.34 -16.87 15.85
C GLY A 271 -25.60 -17.72 14.80
N SER A 272 -24.83 -18.73 15.22
CA SER A 272 -24.15 -19.67 14.30
C SER A 272 -25.12 -20.40 13.35
N VAL A 273 -26.30 -20.77 13.84
CA VAL A 273 -27.37 -21.40 13.04
C VAL A 273 -27.95 -20.43 12.00
N ASN A 274 -28.30 -19.21 12.42
CA ASN A 274 -28.84 -18.15 11.53
C ASN A 274 -27.85 -17.76 10.43
N PHE A 275 -26.56 -17.83 10.73
CA PHE A 275 -25.50 -17.59 9.78
C PHE A 275 -25.38 -18.70 8.73
N VAL A 276 -25.51 -19.96 9.15
CA VAL A 276 -25.53 -21.11 8.24
C VAL A 276 -26.76 -21.02 7.32
N THR A 277 -27.94 -20.73 7.85
CA THR A 277 -29.17 -20.58 7.04
C THR A 277 -29.07 -19.42 6.05
N ALA A 278 -28.61 -18.24 6.47
CA ALA A 278 -28.42 -17.08 5.59
C ALA A 278 -27.37 -17.33 4.48
N SER A 279 -26.40 -18.22 4.73
CA SER A 279 -25.41 -18.64 3.72
C SER A 279 -26.02 -19.57 2.67
N PHE A 280 -26.92 -20.48 3.08
CA PHE A 280 -27.66 -21.35 2.16
C PHE A 280 -28.67 -20.57 1.32
N GLU A 281 -29.38 -19.60 1.91
CA GLU A 281 -30.34 -18.73 1.21
C GLU A 281 -29.67 -17.88 0.12
N SER A 282 -28.51 -17.29 0.44
CA SER A 282 -27.70 -16.54 -0.54
C SER A 282 -27.21 -17.43 -1.69
N THR A 283 -26.85 -18.68 -1.39
CA THR A 283 -26.45 -19.67 -2.41
C THR A 283 -27.63 -20.02 -3.33
N ALA A 284 -28.83 -20.22 -2.78
CA ALA A 284 -30.03 -20.51 -3.56
C ALA A 284 -30.40 -19.35 -4.52
N SER A 285 -30.24 -18.09 -4.07
CA SER A 285 -30.43 -16.91 -4.91
C SER A 285 -29.45 -16.86 -6.09
N ILE A 286 -28.18 -17.24 -5.89
CA ILE A 286 -27.17 -17.24 -6.96
C ILE A 286 -27.45 -18.34 -8.00
N VAL A 287 -27.98 -19.49 -7.60
CA VAL A 287 -28.35 -20.59 -8.51
C VAL A 287 -29.52 -20.20 -9.43
N ASN A 288 -30.46 -19.39 -8.95
CA ASN A 288 -31.57 -18.88 -9.79
C ASN A 288 -31.08 -17.95 -10.91
N ASN A 289 -29.97 -17.22 -10.70
CA ASN A 289 -29.33 -16.39 -11.72
C ASN A 289 -28.52 -17.21 -12.75
N PHE A 290 -28.37 -18.53 -12.57
CA PHE A 290 -27.63 -19.38 -13.50
C PHE A 290 -28.36 -19.53 -14.84
N ASN A 291 -29.69 -19.42 -14.88
CA ASN A 291 -30.46 -19.39 -16.12
C ASN A 291 -30.20 -18.10 -16.94
N ASP A 292 -29.83 -16.99 -16.29
CA ASP A 292 -29.43 -15.76 -16.99
C ASP A 292 -28.07 -15.91 -17.70
N ILE A 293 -27.25 -16.88 -17.31
CA ILE A 293 -25.95 -17.18 -17.94
C ILE A 293 -26.14 -17.78 -19.35
N LEU A 294 -27.13 -18.65 -19.55
CA LEU A 294 -27.43 -19.20 -20.89
C LEU A 294 -27.83 -18.09 -21.87
N ASN A 295 -28.43 -17.01 -21.36
CA ASN A 295 -28.80 -15.83 -22.14
C ASN A 295 -27.63 -14.86 -22.38
N LEU A 296 -26.50 -15.01 -21.67
CA LEU A 296 -25.30 -14.17 -21.79
C LEU A 296 -24.22 -14.76 -22.72
N ILE A 297 -24.31 -16.03 -23.11
CA ILE A 297 -23.37 -16.67 -24.05
C ILE A 297 -23.33 -15.93 -25.41
N PRO A 298 -24.46 -15.48 -25.99
CA PRO A 298 -24.44 -14.63 -27.19
C PRO A 298 -23.79 -13.26 -26.97
N ASP A 299 -23.96 -12.67 -25.78
CA ASP A 299 -23.39 -11.35 -25.43
C ASP A 299 -21.89 -11.39 -25.15
N PHE A 300 -21.36 -12.53 -24.68
CA PHE A 300 -19.93 -12.73 -24.43
C PHE A 300 -19.11 -12.86 -25.74
N LEU A 301 -19.76 -13.29 -26.83
CA LEU A 301 -19.19 -13.27 -28.19
C LEU A 301 -19.33 -11.90 -28.86
N ASN A 302 -20.12 -10.99 -28.28
CA ASN A 302 -20.25 -9.58 -28.64
C ASN A 302 -19.45 -8.69 -27.67
N ILE A 303 -18.13 -8.92 -27.54
CA ILE A 303 -17.23 -7.92 -26.94
C ILE A 303 -17.18 -6.72 -27.89
N GLY A 304 -18.14 -5.85 -27.65
CA GLY A 304 -18.48 -4.68 -28.42
C GLY A 304 -19.80 -4.12 -27.91
N LYS A 305 -20.12 -4.26 -26.62
CA LYS A 305 -21.14 -3.40 -26.02
C LYS A 305 -20.54 -2.01 -26.03
N LYS A 306 -20.89 -1.28 -27.08
CA LYS A 306 -20.53 0.11 -27.31
C LYS A 306 -21.04 0.85 -26.08
N THR A 307 -20.17 1.06 -25.09
CA THR A 307 -20.38 2.16 -24.15
C THR A 307 -20.56 3.37 -25.04
N VAL A 308 -21.60 4.13 -24.79
CA VAL A 308 -21.80 5.36 -25.52
C VAL A 308 -21.00 6.39 -24.72
N PRO A 309 -19.74 6.69 -25.10
CA PRO A 309 -18.94 7.64 -24.34
C PRO A 309 -19.59 9.02 -24.44
N VAL A 310 -19.37 9.84 -23.43
CA VAL A 310 -19.71 11.26 -23.56
C VAL A 310 -18.84 11.85 -24.66
N VAL A 311 -19.45 12.22 -25.78
CA VAL A 311 -18.76 12.82 -26.93
C VAL A 311 -18.52 14.31 -26.64
N SER A 312 -19.52 14.98 -26.08
CA SER A 312 -19.46 16.39 -25.71
C SER A 312 -20.30 16.68 -24.46
N ILE A 313 -19.85 17.68 -23.72
CA ILE A 313 -20.59 18.34 -22.65
C ILE A 313 -20.59 19.83 -22.97
N GLN A 314 -21.74 20.49 -22.87
CA GLN A 314 -21.87 21.93 -23.11
C GLN A 314 -22.93 22.53 -22.20
N PHE A 315 -22.81 23.82 -21.90
CA PHE A 315 -23.89 24.56 -21.26
C PHE A 315 -24.80 25.19 -22.32
N GLU A 316 -26.07 25.39 -21.98
CA GLU A 316 -27.03 26.07 -22.86
C GLU A 316 -26.59 27.52 -23.18
N LYS A 317 -25.92 28.18 -22.22
CA LYS A 317 -25.40 29.54 -22.38
C LYS A 317 -23.93 29.61 -22.00
N SER A 318 -23.18 30.41 -22.74
CA SER A 318 -21.76 30.71 -22.48
C SER A 318 -21.56 31.69 -21.32
N SER A 319 -22.60 32.42 -20.92
CA SER A 319 -22.58 33.29 -19.75
C SER A 319 -23.94 33.47 -19.09
N PHE A 320 -23.94 33.64 -17.77
CA PHE A 320 -25.09 34.01 -16.95
C PHE A 320 -24.78 35.26 -16.13
N ALA A 321 -25.77 36.13 -15.93
CA ALA A 321 -25.63 37.34 -15.12
C ALA A 321 -26.49 37.24 -13.86
N LEU A 322 -25.87 37.42 -12.70
CA LEU A 322 -26.53 37.49 -11.40
C LEU A 322 -26.45 38.94 -10.90
N LYS A 323 -27.63 39.56 -10.71
CA LYS A 323 -27.76 41.01 -10.43
C LYS A 323 -27.88 41.36 -8.95
N GLU A 324 -27.86 40.36 -8.08
CA GLU A 324 -28.04 40.52 -6.65
C GLU A 324 -27.06 39.61 -5.91
N ARG A 325 -26.51 40.10 -4.80
CA ARG A 325 -25.65 39.30 -3.92
C ARG A 325 -26.49 38.22 -3.23
N GLY A 326 -26.01 36.99 -3.23
CA GLY A 326 -26.75 35.82 -2.72
C GLY A 326 -27.76 35.23 -3.69
N ALA A 327 -27.94 35.80 -4.90
CA ALA A 327 -28.75 35.19 -5.94
C ALA A 327 -28.20 33.81 -6.32
N THR A 328 -29.08 32.87 -6.63
CA THR A 328 -28.70 31.49 -6.96
C THR A 328 -29.16 31.11 -8.36
N LEU A 329 -28.36 30.28 -9.03
CA LEU A 329 -28.61 29.75 -10.37
C LEU A 329 -28.20 28.28 -10.41
N THR A 330 -29.10 27.39 -10.81
CA THR A 330 -28.76 25.97 -11.01
C THR A 330 -28.35 25.74 -12.46
N LEU A 331 -27.09 25.33 -12.66
CA LEU A 331 -26.57 24.97 -13.98
C LEU A 331 -26.86 23.51 -14.30
N LYS A 332 -27.33 23.24 -15.52
CA LYS A 332 -27.54 21.88 -16.04
C LYS A 332 -26.77 21.71 -17.35
N PRO A 333 -25.67 20.93 -17.38
CA PRO A 333 -24.93 20.70 -18.60
C PRO A 333 -25.69 19.73 -19.51
N LEU A 334 -25.68 20.00 -20.82
CA LEU A 334 -26.18 19.13 -21.87
C LEU A 334 -25.07 18.15 -22.25
N ILE A 335 -25.33 16.86 -22.03
CA ILE A 335 -24.40 15.76 -22.33
C ILE A 335 -24.89 15.06 -23.59
N ALA A 336 -24.00 14.92 -24.58
CA ALA A 336 -24.30 14.23 -25.83
C ALA A 336 -23.38 13.02 -26.07
N PRO A 337 -23.93 11.92 -26.60
CA PRO A 337 -25.36 11.71 -26.86
C PRO A 337 -26.15 11.48 -25.55
N SER A 338 -27.47 11.69 -25.58
CA SER A 338 -28.33 11.67 -24.37
C SER A 338 -28.48 10.28 -23.74
N ASP A 339 -28.07 9.24 -24.44
CA ASP A 339 -27.98 7.85 -23.99
C ASP A 339 -26.56 7.49 -23.49
N ALA A 340 -25.69 8.49 -23.30
CA ALA A 340 -24.36 8.29 -22.73
C ALA A 340 -24.45 7.51 -21.41
N THR A 341 -23.59 6.50 -21.30
CA THR A 341 -23.69 5.49 -20.23
C THR A 341 -23.43 6.05 -18.83
N ASN A 342 -22.73 7.19 -18.71
CA ASN A 342 -22.50 7.90 -17.44
C ASN A 342 -22.64 9.41 -17.64
N GLN A 343 -23.68 10.00 -17.04
CA GLN A 343 -24.00 11.43 -17.17
C GLN A 343 -23.60 12.26 -15.94
N ASN A 344 -22.91 11.66 -14.98
CA ASN A 344 -22.52 12.37 -13.76
C ASN A 344 -21.37 13.36 -14.03
N VAL A 345 -21.44 14.52 -13.40
CA VAL A 345 -20.45 15.59 -13.52
C VAL A 345 -19.95 16.02 -12.15
N ILE A 346 -18.72 16.51 -12.13
CA ILE A 346 -18.03 17.10 -10.99
C ILE A 346 -17.94 18.60 -11.26
N TRP A 347 -18.33 19.40 -10.27
CA TRP A 347 -18.38 20.86 -10.37
C TRP A 347 -17.16 21.51 -9.74
N SER A 348 -16.74 22.64 -10.29
CA SER A 348 -15.68 23.49 -9.75
C SER A 348 -15.85 24.93 -10.25
N THR A 349 -15.30 25.88 -9.50
CA THR A 349 -15.26 27.32 -9.82
C THR A 349 -13.81 27.79 -9.71
N ASP A 350 -13.40 28.74 -10.56
CA ASP A 350 -12.06 29.34 -10.49
C ASP A 350 -11.95 30.45 -9.44
N HIS A 351 -13.07 31.09 -9.08
CA HIS A 351 -13.17 32.18 -8.11
C HIS A 351 -14.39 31.98 -7.18
N PRO A 352 -14.30 31.08 -6.16
CA PRO A 352 -15.40 30.83 -5.23
C PRO A 352 -15.83 32.06 -4.43
N GLU A 353 -14.93 33.04 -4.26
CA GLU A 353 -15.23 34.32 -3.65
C GLU A 353 -16.11 35.25 -4.51
N ILE A 354 -16.21 34.99 -5.82
CA ILE A 354 -17.09 35.69 -6.78
C ILE A 354 -18.38 34.90 -6.97
N ALA A 355 -18.29 33.61 -7.30
CA ALA A 355 -19.43 32.71 -7.37
C ALA A 355 -19.04 31.28 -6.98
N ASP A 356 -19.74 30.73 -5.99
CA ASP A 356 -19.52 29.37 -5.47
C ASP A 356 -20.48 28.37 -6.11
N VAL A 357 -20.08 27.10 -6.26
CA VAL A 357 -20.91 26.05 -6.90
C VAL A 357 -20.90 24.76 -6.07
N ASP A 358 -22.10 24.23 -5.78
CA ASP A 358 -22.25 23.00 -5.00
C ASP A 358 -22.18 21.71 -5.85
N SER A 359 -22.28 20.56 -5.19
CA SER A 359 -22.23 19.24 -5.85
C SER A 359 -23.39 18.96 -6.81
N GLN A 360 -24.46 19.74 -6.74
CA GLN A 360 -25.64 19.63 -7.60
C GLN A 360 -25.65 20.67 -8.73
N GLY A 361 -24.60 21.50 -8.84
CA GLY A 361 -24.49 22.55 -9.86
C GLY A 361 -25.24 23.83 -9.52
N LYS A 362 -25.63 24.03 -8.25
CA LYS A 362 -26.21 25.29 -7.78
C LYS A 362 -25.11 26.30 -7.53
N VAL A 363 -25.12 27.38 -8.30
CA VAL A 363 -24.20 28.51 -8.20
C VAL A 363 -24.80 29.60 -7.33
N THR A 364 -24.01 30.19 -6.42
CA THR A 364 -24.41 31.30 -5.54
C THR A 364 -23.51 32.52 -5.78
N ALA A 365 -24.10 33.69 -6.02
CA ALA A 365 -23.37 34.95 -6.22
C ALA A 365 -22.82 35.51 -4.89
N MET A 366 -21.51 35.76 -4.83
CA MET A 366 -20.81 36.17 -3.61
C MET A 366 -20.28 37.61 -3.66
N LYS A 367 -19.58 37.97 -4.75
CA LYS A 367 -18.97 39.30 -4.97
C LYS A 367 -19.06 39.73 -6.44
N ASN A 368 -19.04 41.04 -6.70
CA ASN A 368 -18.93 41.58 -8.06
C ASN A 368 -17.69 41.05 -8.78
N GLY A 369 -17.87 40.56 -10.00
CA GLY A 369 -16.78 39.97 -10.78
C GLY A 369 -17.26 38.91 -11.76
N THR A 370 -16.32 38.20 -12.36
CA THR A 370 -16.62 37.08 -13.26
C THR A 370 -15.93 35.82 -12.76
N ALA A 371 -16.69 34.76 -12.55
CA ALA A 371 -16.19 33.42 -12.26
C ALA A 371 -16.48 32.48 -13.44
N VAL A 372 -15.62 31.50 -13.67
CA VAL A 372 -15.82 30.43 -14.63
C VAL A 372 -16.20 29.16 -13.89
N ILE A 373 -17.43 28.71 -14.12
CA ILE A 373 -17.93 27.45 -13.56
C ILE A 373 -17.64 26.32 -14.55
N THR A 374 -16.98 25.27 -14.05
CA THR A 374 -16.56 24.10 -14.83
C THR A 374 -17.30 22.86 -14.37
N ALA A 375 -18.01 22.21 -15.30
CA ALA A 375 -18.54 20.86 -15.14
C ALA A 375 -17.64 19.87 -15.88
N LYS A 376 -17.08 18.90 -15.15
CA LYS A 376 -16.23 17.83 -15.69
C LYS A 376 -16.95 16.51 -15.59
N THR A 377 -17.00 15.72 -16.66
CA THR A 377 -17.59 14.37 -16.61
C THR A 377 -16.82 13.51 -15.59
N LYS A 378 -17.51 12.61 -14.89
CA LYS A 378 -16.91 11.80 -13.81
C LYS A 378 -15.78 10.86 -14.30
N ASP A 379 -15.82 10.46 -15.57
CA ASP A 379 -14.74 9.72 -16.25
C ASP A 379 -13.52 10.60 -16.59
N GLY A 380 -13.64 11.92 -16.39
CA GLY A 380 -12.56 12.90 -16.43
C GLY A 380 -12.17 13.42 -17.80
N ASN A 381 -12.81 12.93 -18.87
CA ASN A 381 -12.36 13.14 -20.25
C ASN A 381 -12.95 14.36 -20.95
N LYS A 382 -14.03 14.96 -20.43
CA LYS A 382 -14.73 16.09 -21.06
C LYS A 382 -15.07 17.17 -20.03
N THR A 383 -14.96 18.43 -20.45
CA THR A 383 -15.21 19.60 -19.61
C THR A 383 -16.07 20.61 -20.36
N ALA A 384 -17.07 21.17 -19.69
CA ALA A 384 -17.80 22.35 -20.13
C ALA A 384 -17.53 23.48 -19.15
N THR A 385 -17.38 24.69 -19.67
CA THR A 385 -17.19 25.90 -18.89
C THR A 385 -18.25 26.92 -19.24
N THR A 386 -18.78 27.64 -18.27
CA THR A 386 -19.64 28.82 -18.49
C THR A 386 -19.21 29.95 -17.58
N LYS A 387 -19.38 31.20 -18.03
CA LYS A 387 -19.05 32.39 -17.25
C LYS A 387 -20.24 32.79 -16.40
N VAL A 388 -20.02 33.07 -15.12
CA VAL A 388 -21.00 33.69 -14.23
C VAL A 388 -20.51 35.09 -13.92
N VAL A 389 -21.21 36.09 -14.43
CA VAL A 389 -20.95 37.50 -14.17
C VAL A 389 -21.86 37.92 -13.03
N VAL A 390 -21.27 38.29 -11.91
CA VAL A 390 -21.97 38.87 -10.78
C VAL A 390 -21.81 40.38 -10.88
N GLU A 391 -22.91 41.08 -11.10
CA GLU A 391 -22.93 42.54 -11.24
C GLU A 391 -24.13 43.11 -10.50
N TYR A 392 -23.91 43.55 -9.26
CA TYR A 392 -24.86 44.28 -8.43
C TYR A 392 -24.29 45.65 -8.07
N LYS A 393 -25.18 46.60 -7.79
CA LYS A 393 -24.77 47.94 -7.34
C LYS A 393 -24.23 47.85 -5.90
N PRO A 394 -22.97 48.21 -5.62
CA PRO A 394 -22.43 48.19 -4.26
C PRO A 394 -23.20 49.18 -3.39
N VAL A 395 -23.50 48.81 -2.15
CA VAL A 395 -24.07 49.73 -1.17
C VAL A 395 -22.92 50.61 -0.65
N PRO A 396 -22.92 51.93 -0.94
CA PRO A 396 -21.87 52.82 -0.47
C PRO A 396 -22.01 53.09 1.04
N VAL A 397 -20.92 53.49 1.67
CA VAL A 397 -20.95 54.06 3.03
C VAL A 397 -21.78 55.34 2.99
N SER A 398 -22.75 55.47 3.89
CA SER A 398 -23.59 56.67 4.00
C SER A 398 -23.13 57.62 5.11
N SER A 399 -22.58 57.10 6.20
CA SER A 399 -22.05 57.90 7.30
C SER A 399 -20.97 57.16 8.10
N ILE A 400 -20.10 57.93 8.73
CA ILE A 400 -19.14 57.46 9.73
C ILE A 400 -19.47 58.21 11.03
N GLN A 401 -19.65 57.48 12.12
CA GLN A 401 -19.92 58.05 13.44
C GLN A 401 -18.77 57.73 14.37
N THR A 402 -18.32 58.72 15.14
CA THR A 402 -17.33 58.54 16.21
C THR A 402 -18.02 58.67 17.56
N ASN A 403 -17.44 58.06 18.60
CA ASN A 403 -17.97 58.17 19.97
C ASN A 403 -17.83 59.59 20.57
N VAL A 404 -16.95 60.44 20.01
CA VAL A 404 -16.74 61.85 20.40
C VAL A 404 -16.51 62.74 19.18
N SER A 405 -16.81 64.03 19.31
CA SER A 405 -16.51 65.09 18.31
C SER A 405 -15.40 66.06 18.76
N THR A 406 -15.05 66.05 20.05
CA THR A 406 -13.95 66.83 20.62
C THR A 406 -13.20 66.01 21.67
N LEU A 407 -11.87 66.11 21.70
CA LEU A 407 -11.00 65.43 22.66
C LEU A 407 -10.02 66.44 23.28
N LYS A 408 -9.91 66.44 24.62
CA LYS A 408 -8.92 67.25 25.34
C LYS A 408 -7.88 66.35 25.97
N LEU A 409 -6.60 66.64 25.73
CA LEU A 409 -5.46 65.91 26.30
C LEU A 409 -4.61 66.89 27.09
N ASP A 410 -4.38 66.61 28.36
CA ASP A 410 -3.78 67.53 29.35
C ASP A 410 -2.38 67.12 29.81
N SER A 411 -1.81 66.09 29.19
CA SER A 411 -0.46 65.61 29.47
C SER A 411 0.32 65.24 28.20
N TYR A 412 1.63 65.47 28.24
CA TYR A 412 2.53 65.09 27.16
C TYR A 412 2.50 63.57 26.95
N MET A 413 2.34 63.13 25.69
CA MET A 413 2.25 61.72 25.28
C MET A 413 1.00 60.96 25.75
N GLN A 414 -0.02 61.65 26.26
CA GLN A 414 -1.31 61.01 26.57
C GLN A 414 -1.92 60.39 25.31
N THR A 415 -2.49 59.19 25.46
CA THR A 415 -3.14 58.46 24.36
C THR A 415 -4.61 58.19 24.67
N GLU A 416 -5.48 58.34 23.67
CA GLU A 416 -6.91 58.01 23.75
C GLU A 416 -7.34 57.28 22.46
N MET A 417 -8.10 56.18 22.56
CA MET A 417 -8.61 55.44 21.40
C MET A 417 -10.03 55.87 21.05
N ILE A 418 -10.27 56.18 19.77
CA ILE A 418 -11.59 56.58 19.25
C ILE A 418 -12.15 55.47 18.35
N GLU A 419 -13.35 55.01 18.66
CA GLU A 419 -14.08 54.04 17.83
C GLU A 419 -14.85 54.74 16.70
N ALA A 420 -14.70 54.26 15.46
CA ALA A 420 -15.44 54.74 14.30
C ALA A 420 -16.40 53.66 13.78
N VAL A 421 -17.71 53.95 13.81
CA VAL A 421 -18.78 53.08 13.32
C VAL A 421 -19.18 53.50 11.91
N VAL A 422 -19.04 52.59 10.95
CA VAL A 422 -19.40 52.80 9.54
C VAL A 422 -20.82 52.28 9.27
N LEU A 423 -21.69 53.15 8.74
CA LEU A 423 -23.09 52.86 8.40
C LEU A 423 -23.36 53.00 6.89
N PRO A 424 -24.29 52.21 6.31
CA PRO A 424 -24.99 51.10 6.95
C PRO A 424 -24.07 49.88 7.16
N GLU A 425 -24.45 48.96 8.05
CA GLU A 425 -23.67 47.73 8.30
C GLU A 425 -23.51 46.86 7.04
N THR A 426 -24.43 47.01 6.09
CA THR A 426 -24.45 46.34 4.78
C THR A 426 -23.52 46.98 3.74
N ALA A 427 -22.82 48.07 4.07
CA ALA A 427 -21.83 48.68 3.17
C ALA A 427 -20.73 47.68 2.81
N GLU A 428 -20.35 47.64 1.52
CA GLU A 428 -19.44 46.61 1.00
C GLU A 428 -17.97 46.83 1.40
N ASN A 429 -17.55 48.10 1.51
CA ASN A 429 -16.22 48.47 2.00
C ASN A 429 -16.37 49.36 3.25
N ARG A 430 -16.11 48.77 4.42
CA ARG A 430 -16.22 49.41 5.74
C ARG A 430 -14.88 49.89 6.31
N SER A 431 -13.83 49.88 5.49
CA SER A 431 -12.51 50.36 5.94
C SER A 431 -12.48 51.89 6.02
N VAL A 432 -11.75 52.39 7.02
CA VAL A 432 -11.57 53.81 7.30
C VAL A 432 -10.10 54.19 7.26
N VAL A 433 -9.82 55.45 6.99
CA VAL A 433 -8.49 56.03 6.94
C VAL A 433 -8.45 57.22 7.88
N TRP A 434 -7.48 57.24 8.79
CA TRP A 434 -7.25 58.32 9.75
C TRP A 434 -6.16 59.26 9.25
N SER A 435 -6.25 60.54 9.62
CA SER A 435 -5.20 61.53 9.38
C SER A 435 -5.29 62.67 10.39
N SER A 436 -4.15 63.26 10.74
CA SER A 436 -4.08 64.49 11.55
C SER A 436 -3.81 65.71 10.66
N SER A 437 -4.40 66.85 10.99
CA SER A 437 -4.07 68.13 10.38
C SER A 437 -2.69 68.66 10.79
N ASP A 438 -2.22 68.27 11.99
CA ASP A 438 -0.91 68.65 12.52
C ASP A 438 -0.37 67.56 13.47
N GLU A 439 0.54 66.75 12.95
CA GLU A 439 1.19 65.66 13.69
C GLU A 439 2.15 66.15 14.78
N LEU A 440 2.57 67.42 14.76
CA LEU A 440 3.36 68.01 15.84
C LEU A 440 2.49 68.30 17.08
N ILE A 441 1.18 68.48 16.91
CA ILE A 441 0.22 68.70 18.00
C ILE A 441 -0.39 67.38 18.45
N ALA A 442 -0.91 66.57 17.52
CA ALA A 442 -1.47 65.24 17.82
C ALA A 442 -1.32 64.26 16.65
N THR A 443 -0.95 63.01 16.94
CA THR A 443 -0.85 61.93 15.94
C THR A 443 -1.99 60.93 16.10
N VAL A 444 -2.40 60.25 15.02
CA VAL A 444 -3.39 59.16 15.06
C VAL A 444 -2.88 57.94 14.30
N ASP A 445 -3.09 56.74 14.82
CA ASP A 445 -2.70 55.49 14.16
C ASP A 445 -3.83 54.87 13.30
N GLN A 446 -3.60 53.69 12.73
CA GLN A 446 -4.58 53.00 11.87
C GLN A 446 -5.81 52.50 12.64
N ASP A 447 -5.66 52.28 13.95
CA ASP A 447 -6.70 51.76 14.83
C ASP A 447 -7.53 52.88 15.50
N GLY A 448 -7.18 54.15 15.26
CA GLY A 448 -7.87 55.31 15.80
C GLY A 448 -7.35 55.78 17.17
N THR A 449 -6.14 55.38 17.56
CA THR A 449 -5.49 55.87 18.79
C THR A 449 -4.82 57.22 18.55
N ILE A 450 -5.30 58.26 19.22
CA ILE A 450 -4.77 59.62 19.16
C ILE A 450 -3.74 59.82 20.28
N THR A 451 -2.58 60.40 19.97
CA THR A 451 -1.50 60.70 20.93
C THR A 451 -1.20 62.20 20.97
N ALA A 452 -1.19 62.82 22.15
CA ALA A 452 -0.79 64.20 22.37
C ALA A 452 0.72 64.43 22.18
N ARG A 453 1.10 65.53 21.53
CA ARG A 453 2.50 65.91 21.26
C ARG A 453 2.86 67.31 21.76
N LEU A 454 2.34 68.38 21.14
CA LEU A 454 2.61 69.77 21.54
C LEU A 454 1.31 70.50 21.87
N ASN A 455 1.42 71.56 22.67
CA ASN A 455 0.28 72.43 22.96
C ASN A 455 -0.28 73.04 21.66
N GLY A 456 -1.60 72.97 21.49
CA GLY A 456 -2.27 73.48 20.31
C GLY A 456 -3.57 72.75 20.01
N ALA A 457 -4.16 73.05 18.86
CA ALA A 457 -5.35 72.38 18.37
C ALA A 457 -5.06 71.71 17.02
N ALA A 458 -5.41 70.43 16.90
CA ALA A 458 -5.33 69.66 15.66
C ALA A 458 -6.69 69.01 15.36
N ILE A 459 -6.99 68.83 14.09
CA ILE A 459 -8.20 68.13 13.62
C ILE A 459 -7.78 66.72 13.18
N ILE A 460 -8.35 65.71 13.83
CA ILE A 460 -8.23 64.33 13.38
C ILE A 460 -9.41 64.01 12.47
N THR A 461 -9.12 63.60 11.24
CA THR A 461 -10.14 63.23 10.25
C THR A 461 -10.15 61.72 10.08
N VAL A 462 -11.33 61.11 10.17
CA VAL A 462 -11.59 59.74 9.74
C VAL A 462 -12.46 59.77 8.50
N LYS A 463 -11.98 59.14 7.42
CA LYS A 463 -12.66 59.09 6.13
C LYS A 463 -12.89 57.64 5.70
N SER A 464 -13.94 57.40 4.93
CA SER A 464 -14.13 56.13 4.24
C SER A 464 -12.95 55.89 3.30
N ALA A 465 -12.65 54.63 2.98
CA ALA A 465 -11.54 54.31 2.09
C ALA A 465 -11.65 54.95 0.68
N ASP A 466 -12.86 55.26 0.22
CA ASP A 466 -13.09 56.00 -1.03
C ASP A 466 -13.02 57.54 -0.87
N GLY A 467 -12.83 58.03 0.36
CA GLY A 467 -12.67 59.45 0.71
C GLY A 467 -13.95 60.29 0.65
N LYS A 468 -15.10 59.70 0.32
CA LYS A 468 -16.35 60.44 0.06
C LYS A 468 -17.10 60.82 1.33
N VAL A 469 -16.97 60.02 2.38
CA VAL A 469 -17.59 60.27 3.68
C VAL A 469 -16.47 60.52 4.67
N LYS A 470 -16.58 61.60 5.47
CA LYS A 470 -15.63 61.91 6.53
C LYS A 470 -16.34 62.44 7.77
N THR A 471 -15.72 62.24 8.92
CA THR A 471 -16.02 62.97 10.15
C THR A 471 -14.73 63.45 10.78
N GLU A 472 -14.84 64.52 11.56
CA GLU A 472 -13.71 65.27 12.12
C GLU A 472 -13.84 65.35 13.65
N ILE A 473 -12.70 65.27 14.33
CA ILE A 473 -12.57 65.35 15.77
C ILE A 473 -11.61 66.48 16.08
N ILE A 474 -12.05 67.44 16.89
CA ILE A 474 -11.18 68.54 17.33
C ILE A 474 -10.39 68.06 18.55
N VAL A 475 -9.08 67.94 18.42
CA VAL A 475 -8.17 67.57 19.49
C VAL A 475 -7.48 68.83 20.02
N THR A 476 -7.64 69.12 21.30
CA THR A 476 -6.95 70.22 21.98
C THR A 476 -5.96 69.64 22.99
N VAL A 477 -4.69 69.97 22.82
CA VAL A 477 -3.61 69.56 23.73
C VAL A 477 -3.19 70.78 24.53
N GLU A 478 -3.28 70.70 25.86
CA GLU A 478 -2.95 71.81 26.75
C GLU A 478 -2.32 71.29 28.05
N TYR A 479 -0.99 71.46 28.19
CA TYR A 479 -0.24 71.09 29.38
C TYR A 479 0.86 72.12 29.71
N LEU A 480 1.35 72.13 30.95
CA LEU A 480 2.40 73.06 31.38
C LEU A 480 3.79 72.64 30.83
N LEU A 481 4.47 73.55 30.13
CA LEU A 481 5.80 73.33 29.52
C LEU A 481 6.92 73.95 30.38
N THR A 482 7.94 73.16 30.71
CA THR A 482 9.28 73.65 31.04
C THR A 482 10.11 73.68 29.74
N PRO A 483 10.44 74.88 29.20
CA PRO A 483 11.08 75.00 27.89
C PRO A 483 12.54 74.55 27.91
N VAL A 484 13.03 74.11 26.75
CA VAL A 484 14.46 73.85 26.53
C VAL A 484 15.19 75.19 26.40
N THR A 485 16.22 75.41 27.21
CA THR A 485 17.03 76.63 27.18
C THR A 485 18.36 76.43 26.47
N GLU A 486 18.90 75.20 26.44
CA GLU A 486 20.21 74.91 25.85
C GLU A 486 20.28 73.46 25.36
N ILE A 487 21.00 73.23 24.25
CA ILE A 487 21.38 71.91 23.74
C ILE A 487 22.91 71.84 23.68
N LYS A 488 23.52 70.94 24.44
CA LYS A 488 24.97 70.74 24.48
C LYS A 488 25.37 69.45 23.77
N LEU A 489 26.24 69.58 22.76
CA LEU A 489 26.82 68.44 22.05
C LEU A 489 28.07 67.93 22.78
N ASN A 490 28.32 66.61 22.72
CA ASN A 490 29.53 66.01 23.31
C ASN A 490 30.80 66.34 22.51
N VAL A 491 30.68 66.60 21.21
CA VAL A 491 31.76 66.98 20.29
C VAL A 491 31.22 67.93 19.22
N SER A 492 32.03 68.91 18.81
CA SER A 492 31.72 69.86 17.73
C SER A 492 32.39 69.49 16.39
N ASP A 493 33.48 68.73 16.42
CA ASP A 493 34.28 68.37 15.25
C ASP A 493 34.54 66.86 15.24
N ILE A 494 34.20 66.21 14.13
CA ILE A 494 34.30 64.77 13.97
C ILE A 494 35.06 64.45 12.67
N THR A 495 35.96 63.47 12.72
CA THR A 495 36.62 62.92 11.53
C THR A 495 36.30 61.43 11.42
N LEU A 496 35.87 61.00 10.24
CA LEU A 496 35.62 59.61 9.87
C LEU A 496 36.57 59.24 8.72
N LEU A 497 37.26 58.11 8.85
CA LEU A 497 38.34 57.68 7.96
C LEU A 497 37.96 56.48 7.08
N SER A 498 36.69 56.04 7.11
CA SER A 498 36.20 54.92 6.31
C SER A 498 34.74 55.11 5.91
N TYR A 499 34.37 54.63 4.71
CA TYR A 499 32.97 54.56 4.29
C TYR A 499 32.16 53.67 5.23
N GLY A 500 30.97 54.13 5.63
CA GLY A 500 30.11 53.45 6.59
C GLY A 500 30.60 53.49 8.04
N GLU A 501 31.72 54.17 8.34
CA GLU A 501 32.12 54.41 9.72
C GLU A 501 31.03 55.20 10.44
N THR A 502 30.71 54.77 11.66
CA THR A 502 29.64 55.37 12.46
C THR A 502 30.21 55.97 13.74
N LYS A 503 29.64 57.10 14.17
CA LYS A 503 29.96 57.72 15.46
C LYS A 503 28.68 58.27 16.09
N LEU A 504 28.57 58.20 17.41
CA LEU A 504 27.42 58.75 18.12
C LEU A 504 27.66 60.21 18.49
N LEU A 505 26.86 61.12 17.93
CA LEU A 505 26.74 62.52 18.34
C LEU A 505 25.67 62.61 19.43
N LYS A 506 26.11 62.81 20.68
CA LYS A 506 25.20 62.88 21.84
C LYS A 506 24.83 64.34 22.10
N ALA A 507 23.54 64.63 22.07
CA ALA A 507 22.97 65.92 22.46
C ALA A 507 22.33 65.81 23.86
N THR A 508 22.69 66.73 24.76
CA THR A 508 22.11 66.83 26.11
C THR A 508 21.27 68.10 26.20
N VAL A 509 20.02 67.96 26.63
CA VAL A 509 19.03 69.04 26.72
C VAL A 509 19.00 69.59 28.15
N TYR A 510 19.03 70.92 28.29
CA TYR A 510 18.90 71.62 29.57
C TYR A 510 17.69 72.59 29.57
N PRO A 511 17.02 72.78 30.72
CA PRO A 511 17.27 72.12 32.00
C PRO A 511 16.86 70.64 31.97
N GLU A 512 17.42 69.81 32.86
CA GLU A 512 17.14 68.37 32.89
C GLU A 512 15.66 68.04 33.15
N ASN A 513 14.86 68.97 33.64
CA ASN A 513 13.42 68.81 33.86
C ASN A 513 12.56 69.38 32.72
N ALA A 514 13.14 69.69 31.55
CA ALA A 514 12.38 70.12 30.38
C ALA A 514 11.28 69.08 30.02
N THR A 515 10.06 69.55 29.79
CA THR A 515 8.89 68.68 29.53
C THR A 515 9.05 67.90 28.23
N VAL A 516 9.67 68.51 27.21
CA VAL A 516 9.95 67.90 25.91
C VAL A 516 11.47 67.88 25.68
N LYS A 517 12.09 66.72 25.88
CA LYS A 517 13.55 66.53 25.69
C LYS A 517 13.94 66.03 24.29
N LYS A 518 12.96 65.87 23.41
CA LYS A 518 13.20 65.36 22.06
C LYS A 518 13.97 66.40 21.24
N VAL A 519 15.05 65.96 20.60
CA VAL A 519 15.85 66.76 19.66
C VAL A 519 15.72 66.21 18.25
N ILE A 520 15.93 67.05 17.25
CA ILE A 520 15.91 66.72 15.83
C ILE A 520 17.32 66.87 15.29
N PHE A 521 17.84 65.83 14.66
CA PHE A 521 19.12 65.86 13.96
C PHE A 521 18.88 65.99 12.44
N ALA A 522 19.67 66.81 11.76
CA ALA A 522 19.66 66.92 10.30
C ALA A 522 21.08 67.12 9.77
N SER A 523 21.36 66.57 8.58
CA SER A 523 22.62 66.81 7.86
C SER A 523 22.39 67.79 6.73
N ASN A 524 23.28 68.76 6.54
CA ASN A 524 23.23 69.65 5.39
C ASN A 524 23.64 68.95 4.07
N ASP A 525 24.43 67.89 4.14
CA ASP A 525 24.85 67.09 3.00
C ASP A 525 24.80 65.58 3.33
N PRO A 526 23.63 64.95 3.12
CA PRO A 526 23.45 63.50 3.28
C PRO A 526 24.33 62.64 2.37
N SER A 527 24.89 63.19 1.28
CA SER A 527 25.81 62.44 0.40
C SER A 527 27.18 62.22 1.02
N VAL A 528 27.54 63.06 2.00
CA VAL A 528 28.79 62.99 2.76
C VAL A 528 28.56 62.29 4.11
N VAL A 529 27.55 62.70 4.89
CA VAL A 529 27.20 62.09 6.19
C VAL A 529 25.69 62.09 6.40
N ILE A 530 25.14 60.95 6.81
CA ILE A 530 23.75 60.84 7.29
C ILE A 530 23.71 60.77 8.81
N VAL A 531 22.60 61.18 9.42
CA VAL A 531 22.35 61.10 10.86
C VAL A 531 20.97 60.51 11.12
N ASN A 532 20.84 59.60 12.09
CA ASN A 532 19.54 59.07 12.50
C ASN A 532 18.94 59.83 13.69
N GLU A 533 17.69 59.52 14.05
CA GLU A 533 16.99 60.18 15.17
C GLU A 533 17.68 60.05 16.54
N LYS A 534 18.60 59.10 16.70
CA LYS A 534 19.37 58.87 17.93
C LYS A 534 20.74 59.58 17.91
N GLY A 535 21.05 60.34 16.86
CA GLY A 535 22.33 61.03 16.70
C GLY A 535 23.48 60.13 16.24
N LEU A 536 23.22 58.91 15.73
CA LEU A 536 24.26 58.10 15.10
C LEU A 536 24.52 58.66 13.70
N ILE A 537 25.72 59.18 13.49
CA ILE A 537 26.18 59.68 12.20
C ILE A 537 26.94 58.58 11.45
N THR A 538 26.78 58.51 10.13
CA THR A 538 27.40 57.50 9.26
C THR A 538 28.05 58.18 8.05
N ALA A 539 29.31 57.86 7.77
CA ALA A 539 30.02 58.32 6.59
C ALA A 539 29.47 57.70 5.30
N MET A 540 29.08 58.55 4.33
CA MET A 540 28.53 58.15 3.03
C MET A 540 29.41 58.57 1.84
N GLY A 541 30.29 59.55 2.01
CA GLY A 541 31.16 60.01 0.92
C GLY A 541 32.28 60.92 1.44
N ASN A 542 33.37 61.05 0.67
CA ASN A 542 34.44 61.97 0.99
C ASN A 542 33.94 63.43 0.93
N GLY A 543 34.25 64.23 1.95
CA GLY A 543 33.83 65.62 2.01
C GLY A 543 33.66 66.13 3.45
N THR A 544 33.05 67.31 3.58
CA THR A 544 32.72 67.93 4.86
C THR A 544 31.23 68.21 4.91
N ALA A 545 30.54 67.73 5.96
CA ALA A 545 29.12 67.98 6.21
C ALA A 545 28.91 68.49 7.64
N THR A 546 27.88 69.29 7.83
CA THR A 546 27.46 69.83 9.13
C THR A 546 26.16 69.15 9.58
N ILE A 547 26.19 68.59 10.78
CA ILE A 547 25.00 68.05 11.45
C ILE A 547 24.42 69.13 12.37
N THR A 548 23.20 69.56 12.08
CA THR A 548 22.42 70.47 12.94
C THR A 548 21.56 69.68 13.92
N VAL A 549 21.51 70.13 15.16
CA VAL A 549 20.66 69.57 16.22
C VAL A 549 19.76 70.66 16.76
N SER A 550 18.44 70.47 16.69
CA SER A 550 17.46 71.43 17.20
C SER A 550 16.53 70.84 18.25
N ALA A 551 15.93 71.69 19.08
CA ALA A 551 14.77 71.32 19.88
C ALA A 551 13.58 70.98 18.96
N LEU A 552 12.58 70.23 19.46
CA LEU A 552 11.40 69.82 18.69
C LEU A 552 10.62 71.02 18.12
N ASP A 553 10.56 72.12 18.87
CA ASP A 553 9.92 73.39 18.48
C ASP A 553 10.84 74.31 17.66
N GLN A 554 12.05 73.85 17.32
CA GLN A 554 13.10 74.58 16.59
C GLN A 554 13.58 75.88 17.29
N SER A 555 13.25 76.09 18.56
CA SER A 555 13.61 77.30 19.31
C SER A 555 15.12 77.43 19.58
N ILE A 556 15.81 76.30 19.74
CA ILE A 556 17.25 76.20 19.97
C ILE A 556 17.86 75.33 18.89
N ILE A 557 18.95 75.80 18.27
CA ILE A 557 19.70 75.08 17.22
C ILE A 557 21.19 75.14 17.56
N THR A 558 21.88 74.00 17.45
CA THR A 558 23.34 73.87 17.54
C THR A 558 23.86 72.99 16.40
N SER A 559 25.17 72.92 16.18
CA SER A 559 25.74 72.14 15.07
C SER A 559 27.11 71.54 15.37
N ALA A 560 27.45 70.48 14.63
CA ALA A 560 28.77 69.85 14.62
C ALA A 560 29.24 69.62 13.17
N ILE A 561 30.54 69.81 12.91
CA ILE A 561 31.18 69.60 11.61
C ILE A 561 31.75 68.18 11.56
N VAL A 562 31.51 67.48 10.44
CA VAL A 562 31.98 66.11 10.19
C VAL A 562 32.79 66.08 8.89
N ASN A 563 34.07 65.71 9.00
CA ASN A 563 34.98 65.49 7.89
C ASN A 563 35.12 64.00 7.59
N VAL A 564 34.92 63.60 6.34
CA VAL A 564 35.05 62.21 5.89
C VAL A 564 36.16 62.14 4.83
N SER A 565 37.17 61.30 5.06
CA SER A 565 38.29 61.12 4.13
C SER A 565 38.82 59.70 4.13
N TYR A 566 38.68 58.99 3.01
CA TYR A 566 39.14 57.62 2.79
C TYR A 566 39.53 57.35 1.32
N ASN A 567 40.30 56.28 1.09
CA ASN A 567 40.68 55.84 -0.25
C ASN A 567 39.57 54.99 -0.89
N HIS A 568 39.02 55.44 -2.04
CA HIS A 568 37.86 54.81 -2.68
C HIS A 568 38.27 53.82 -3.79
N VAL A 569 37.81 52.58 -3.67
CA VAL A 569 37.95 51.50 -4.66
C VAL A 569 36.57 51.19 -5.22
N SER A 570 36.35 51.46 -6.51
CA SER A 570 35.08 51.21 -7.20
C SER A 570 34.84 49.73 -7.50
N VAL A 571 33.57 49.32 -7.50
CA VAL A 571 33.16 48.01 -8.05
C VAL A 571 33.38 47.96 -9.57
N SER A 572 33.84 46.80 -10.07
CA SER A 572 34.03 46.52 -11.51
C SER A 572 33.10 45.42 -12.06
N ALA A 573 32.52 44.57 -11.20
CA ALA A 573 31.52 43.57 -11.61
C ALA A 573 30.70 43.05 -10.42
N ILE A 574 29.48 42.59 -10.72
CA ILE A 574 28.60 41.86 -9.80
C ILE A 574 28.05 40.60 -10.49
N SER A 575 27.92 39.49 -9.77
CA SER A 575 27.37 38.23 -10.31
C SER A 575 26.66 37.39 -9.25
N PHE A 576 25.65 36.62 -9.67
CA PHE A 576 25.01 35.61 -8.81
C PHE A 576 25.56 34.20 -9.09
N ASN A 577 25.69 33.39 -8.03
CA ASN A 577 26.08 31.98 -8.17
C ASN A 577 25.01 31.14 -8.89
N LYS A 578 23.73 31.53 -8.79
CA LYS A 578 22.62 30.84 -9.45
C LYS A 578 21.80 31.83 -10.27
N THR A 579 21.63 31.51 -11.55
CA THR A 579 20.82 32.29 -12.49
C THR A 579 19.33 31.98 -12.41
N THR A 580 18.94 30.85 -11.79
CA THR A 580 17.54 30.47 -11.56
C THR A 580 17.32 29.91 -10.15
N VAL A 581 16.19 30.25 -9.52
CA VAL A 581 15.78 29.83 -8.17
C VAL A 581 14.31 29.43 -8.16
N MET A 582 13.99 28.28 -7.57
CA MET A 582 12.62 27.78 -7.42
C MET A 582 12.16 27.90 -5.96
N VAL A 583 10.99 28.48 -5.73
CA VAL A 583 10.32 28.53 -4.42
C VAL A 583 8.98 27.80 -4.49
N SER A 584 8.84 26.75 -3.69
CA SER A 584 7.66 25.87 -3.71
C SER A 584 6.57 26.24 -2.70
N THR A 585 6.76 27.31 -1.92
CA THR A 585 5.90 27.66 -0.79
C THR A 585 5.70 29.18 -0.74
N LEU A 586 4.44 29.63 -0.78
CA LEU A 586 4.11 31.05 -0.62
C LEU A 586 4.43 31.50 0.82
N GLY A 587 4.86 32.76 0.97
CA GLY A 587 5.31 33.32 2.25
C GLY A 587 6.72 32.93 2.68
N LYS A 588 7.42 32.06 1.92
CA LYS A 588 8.82 31.71 2.21
C LYS A 588 9.75 32.84 1.78
N VAL A 589 10.68 33.18 2.68
CA VAL A 589 11.76 34.13 2.43
C VAL A 589 13.00 33.38 1.92
N THR A 590 13.61 33.86 0.84
CA THR A 590 14.87 33.36 0.27
C THR A 590 15.84 34.51 0.04
N GLN A 591 17.14 34.26 0.01
CA GLN A 591 18.15 35.30 -0.18
C GLN A 591 19.32 34.72 -0.99
N GLN A 592 19.80 35.46 -1.99
CA GLN A 592 21.05 35.16 -2.68
C GLN A 592 22.08 36.23 -2.31
N GLN A 593 23.32 35.79 -2.06
CA GLN A 593 24.44 36.70 -1.89
C GLN A 593 25.21 36.83 -3.21
N PRO A 594 25.21 38.00 -3.86
CA PRO A 594 25.99 38.22 -5.08
C PRO A 594 27.48 38.39 -4.74
N ALA A 595 28.34 37.95 -5.65
CA ALA A 595 29.78 38.20 -5.59
C ALA A 595 30.11 39.55 -6.24
N ILE A 596 30.85 40.40 -5.52
CA ILE A 596 31.30 41.73 -5.95
C ILE A 596 32.80 41.68 -6.23
N THR A 597 33.21 42.20 -7.39
CA THR A 597 34.62 42.28 -7.81
C THR A 597 35.03 43.74 -8.01
N PRO A 598 36.19 44.19 -7.51
CA PRO A 598 37.12 43.45 -6.63
C PRO A 598 36.56 43.31 -5.20
N GLN A 599 37.02 42.29 -4.45
CA GLN A 599 36.60 42.08 -3.05
C GLN A 599 36.95 43.28 -2.15
N ALA A 600 37.96 44.07 -2.54
CA ALA A 600 38.39 45.28 -1.85
C ALA A 600 37.55 46.53 -2.15
N ALA A 601 36.46 46.43 -2.93
CA ALA A 601 35.57 47.55 -3.21
C ALA A 601 35.08 48.22 -1.91
N THR A 602 35.13 49.55 -1.87
CA THR A 602 34.88 50.33 -0.66
C THR A 602 33.38 50.43 -0.35
N ILE A 603 32.54 50.55 -1.38
CA ILE A 603 31.08 50.61 -1.26
C ILE A 603 30.49 49.30 -1.78
N LYS A 604 30.01 48.44 -0.87
CA LYS A 604 29.41 47.14 -1.21
C LYS A 604 27.88 47.14 -1.14
N THR A 605 27.29 48.31 -0.90
CA THR A 605 25.84 48.48 -0.78
C THR A 605 25.18 48.20 -2.13
N LEU A 606 24.08 47.46 -2.10
CA LEU A 606 23.33 47.04 -3.29
C LEU A 606 21.91 47.59 -3.23
N ILE A 607 21.40 47.97 -4.40
CA ILE A 607 20.01 48.34 -4.62
C ILE A 607 19.31 47.13 -5.23
N TRP A 608 18.27 46.66 -4.56
CA TRP A 608 17.51 45.50 -5.00
C TRP A 608 16.19 45.91 -5.66
N SER A 609 15.81 45.20 -6.70
CA SER A 609 14.51 45.36 -7.35
C SER A 609 13.93 44.03 -7.80
N SER A 610 12.60 43.99 -7.87
CA SER A 610 11.82 42.88 -8.40
C SER A 610 11.07 43.37 -9.63
N SER A 611 11.09 42.59 -10.72
CA SER A 611 10.38 42.94 -11.95
C SER A 611 8.86 42.93 -11.79
N ASP A 612 8.33 42.21 -10.79
CA ASP A 612 6.91 42.18 -10.44
C ASP A 612 6.72 41.94 -8.94
N LYS A 613 6.43 43.03 -8.22
CA LYS A 613 6.20 43.02 -6.76
C LYS A 613 4.94 42.26 -6.35
N SER A 614 4.02 41.95 -7.27
CA SER A 614 2.83 41.13 -6.98
C SER A 614 3.15 39.63 -6.90
N ILE A 615 4.25 39.20 -7.53
CA ILE A 615 4.72 37.81 -7.53
C ILE A 615 5.73 37.59 -6.40
N ALA A 616 6.72 38.48 -6.27
CA ALA A 616 7.65 38.45 -5.14
C ALA A 616 8.20 39.85 -4.82
N THR A 617 8.37 40.16 -3.54
CA THR A 617 9.02 41.39 -3.06
C THR A 617 10.45 41.10 -2.61
N VAL A 618 11.34 42.09 -2.71
CA VAL A 618 12.72 42.01 -2.21
C VAL A 618 12.99 43.20 -1.29
N ASP A 619 13.61 42.95 -0.14
CA ASP A 619 14.01 44.00 0.81
C ASP A 619 15.40 44.57 0.50
N GLU A 620 15.80 45.59 1.26
CA GLU A 620 17.10 46.27 1.11
C GLU A 620 18.30 45.35 1.40
N LEU A 621 18.10 44.24 2.10
CA LEU A 621 19.11 43.24 2.39
C LEU A 621 19.17 42.14 1.32
N GLY A 622 18.28 42.16 0.31
CA GLY A 622 18.17 41.14 -0.73
C GLY A 622 17.36 39.91 -0.33
N LYS A 623 16.58 39.97 0.75
CA LYS A 623 15.64 38.91 1.12
C LYS A 623 14.37 39.03 0.28
N VAL A 624 14.06 37.95 -0.42
CA VAL A 624 12.96 37.85 -1.36
C VAL A 624 11.82 37.04 -0.75
N LEU A 625 10.64 37.64 -0.66
CA LEU A 625 9.40 37.01 -0.17
C LEU A 625 8.52 36.62 -1.36
N ALA A 626 8.22 35.33 -1.49
CA ALA A 626 7.33 34.82 -2.53
C ALA A 626 5.85 35.03 -2.16
N LEU A 627 5.10 35.77 -3.00
CA LEU A 627 3.72 36.18 -2.73
C LEU A 627 2.69 35.44 -3.58
N LYS A 628 2.97 35.23 -4.87
CA LYS A 628 2.04 34.61 -5.82
C LYS A 628 2.77 33.68 -6.78
N ASN A 629 2.05 32.68 -7.31
CA ASN A 629 2.57 31.81 -8.37
C ASN A 629 2.92 32.62 -9.63
N GLY A 630 4.12 32.41 -10.16
CA GLY A 630 4.61 33.13 -11.32
C GLY A 630 6.13 33.10 -11.44
N VAL A 631 6.65 33.75 -12.47
CA VAL A 631 8.08 33.90 -12.73
C VAL A 631 8.41 35.38 -12.66
N VAL A 632 9.45 35.75 -11.92
CA VAL A 632 9.87 37.14 -11.69
C VAL A 632 11.40 37.24 -11.69
N ILE A 633 11.94 38.38 -12.12
CA ILE A 633 13.38 38.63 -12.15
C ILE A 633 13.75 39.50 -10.95
N ILE A 634 14.72 39.03 -10.16
CA ILE A 634 15.30 39.79 -9.05
C ILE A 634 16.64 40.35 -9.50
N THR A 635 16.82 41.66 -9.35
CA THR A 635 18.02 42.39 -9.78
C THR A 635 18.69 43.04 -8.58
N ALA A 636 20.02 42.95 -8.52
CA ALA A 636 20.87 43.70 -7.59
C ALA A 636 21.79 44.61 -8.40
N SER A 637 21.80 45.89 -8.08
CA SER A 637 22.64 46.92 -8.70
C SER A 637 23.58 47.54 -7.67
N THR A 638 24.82 47.80 -8.03
CA THR A 638 25.80 48.43 -7.14
C THR A 638 25.50 49.93 -6.99
N LEU A 639 25.62 50.44 -5.76
CA LEU A 639 25.34 51.85 -5.47
C LEU A 639 26.40 52.78 -6.10
N ASP A 640 27.66 52.34 -6.14
CA ASP A 640 28.84 53.14 -6.50
C ASP A 640 29.21 53.10 -7.99
N GLY A 641 28.52 52.32 -8.82
CA GLY A 641 28.76 52.34 -10.26
C GLY A 641 28.06 51.22 -11.01
N GLY A 642 26.95 51.55 -11.68
CA GLY A 642 26.47 51.02 -12.97
C GLY A 642 26.35 49.51 -13.23
N PHE A 643 26.80 48.64 -12.34
CA PHE A 643 26.84 47.19 -12.55
C PHE A 643 25.64 46.54 -11.89
N SER A 644 24.94 45.70 -12.65
CA SER A 644 23.78 44.96 -12.17
C SER A 644 23.89 43.48 -12.51
N ALA A 645 23.44 42.62 -11.61
CA ALA A 645 23.22 41.20 -11.87
C ALA A 645 21.77 40.87 -11.57
N SER A 646 21.24 39.86 -12.26
CA SER A 646 19.87 39.40 -12.06
C SER A 646 19.77 37.88 -12.07
N TYR A 647 18.76 37.34 -11.41
CA TYR A 647 18.38 35.93 -11.52
C TYR A 647 16.86 35.77 -11.62
N GLU A 648 16.43 34.67 -12.23
CA GLU A 648 15.02 34.32 -12.37
C GLU A 648 14.53 33.57 -11.13
N LEU A 649 13.43 34.02 -10.53
CA LEU A 649 12.71 33.37 -9.45
C LEU A 649 11.40 32.80 -9.97
N THR A 650 11.23 31.48 -9.89
CA THR A 650 9.96 30.82 -10.16
C THR A 650 9.28 30.43 -8.86
N VAL A 651 8.09 30.98 -8.62
CA VAL A 651 7.22 30.68 -7.48
C VAL A 651 6.13 29.73 -7.94
N LYS A 652 6.08 28.53 -7.33
CA LYS A 652 5.05 27.53 -7.63
C LYS A 652 4.58 26.87 -6.33
N GLN A 653 3.44 27.30 -5.82
CA GLN A 653 2.83 26.73 -4.62
C GLN A 653 2.59 25.24 -4.82
N TYR A 654 3.35 24.43 -4.11
CA TYR A 654 3.03 23.04 -3.90
C TYR A 654 1.93 23.00 -2.84
N VAL A 655 0.70 22.70 -3.25
CA VAL A 655 -0.35 22.32 -2.30
C VAL A 655 0.04 20.95 -1.77
N PRO A 656 0.37 20.81 -0.48
CA PRO A 656 0.55 19.49 0.10
C PRO A 656 -0.78 18.78 -0.06
N ILE A 657 -0.81 17.71 -0.86
CA ILE A 657 -1.93 16.78 -0.82
C ILE A 657 -1.98 16.31 0.64
N PRO A 658 -3.10 16.51 1.37
CA PRO A 658 -3.23 15.98 2.72
C PRO A 658 -2.80 14.52 2.68
N ASP A 659 -1.95 14.10 3.62
CA ASP A 659 -1.67 12.67 3.71
C ASP A 659 -2.89 11.99 4.33
N TYR A 660 -3.87 11.74 3.47
CA TYR A 660 -5.08 11.03 3.82
C TYR A 660 -4.72 9.70 4.49
N SER A 661 -3.61 9.05 4.14
CA SER A 661 -3.16 7.84 4.84
C SER A 661 -2.95 8.06 6.35
N LEU A 662 -2.17 9.06 6.76
CA LEU A 662 -1.93 9.37 8.17
C LEU A 662 -3.21 9.80 8.91
N ILE A 663 -4.02 10.67 8.30
CA ILE A 663 -5.28 11.13 8.88
C ILE A 663 -6.22 9.93 9.12
N HIS A 664 -6.33 9.03 8.14
CA HIS A 664 -7.17 7.83 8.26
C HIS A 664 -6.64 6.84 9.28
N ARG A 665 -5.32 6.60 9.38
CA ARG A 665 -4.74 5.75 10.43
C ARG A 665 -5.09 6.26 11.82
N ASN A 666 -5.01 7.57 12.04
CA ASN A 666 -5.31 8.19 13.32
C ASN A 666 -6.81 8.11 13.66
N GLU A 667 -7.71 8.41 12.72
CA GLU A 667 -9.16 8.28 12.95
C GLU A 667 -9.57 6.82 13.17
N PHE A 668 -9.00 5.89 12.40
CA PHE A 668 -9.27 4.46 12.55
C PHE A 668 -8.76 3.93 13.89
N ALA A 669 -7.57 4.37 14.33
CA ALA A 669 -7.03 4.01 15.65
C ALA A 669 -7.96 4.45 16.78
N LYS A 670 -8.52 5.67 16.73
CA LYS A 670 -9.49 6.15 17.72
C LYS A 670 -10.72 5.26 17.79
N ILE A 671 -11.29 4.89 16.64
CA ILE A 671 -12.48 4.03 16.56
C ILE A 671 -12.18 2.63 17.08
N ALA A 672 -11.06 2.05 16.67
CA ALA A 672 -10.64 0.73 17.10
C ALA A 672 -10.33 0.68 18.60
N THR A 673 -9.71 1.73 19.17
CA THR A 673 -9.52 1.88 20.61
C THR A 673 -10.87 1.96 21.33
N ARG A 674 -11.83 2.71 20.79
CA ARG A 674 -13.19 2.78 21.37
C ARG A 674 -13.87 1.41 21.37
N ILE A 675 -13.90 0.73 20.23
CA ILE A 675 -14.45 -0.63 20.11
C ILE A 675 -13.74 -1.60 21.06
N GLY A 676 -12.41 -1.51 21.14
CA GLY A 676 -11.60 -2.32 22.05
C GLY A 676 -11.85 -2.02 23.53
N ASN A 677 -12.26 -0.81 23.89
CA ASN A 677 -12.66 -0.50 25.26
C ASN A 677 -14.06 -1.03 25.58
N ASP A 678 -15.00 -0.88 24.64
CA ASP A 678 -16.38 -1.34 24.79
C ASP A 678 -16.46 -2.88 24.80
N HIS A 679 -15.55 -3.54 24.06
CA HIS A 679 -15.54 -5.00 23.88
C HIS A 679 -14.13 -5.60 23.93
N PHE A 680 -13.40 -5.38 25.01
CA PHE A 680 -11.97 -5.74 25.13
C PHE A 680 -11.61 -7.20 24.78
N PHE A 681 -12.33 -8.18 25.32
CA PHE A 681 -11.93 -9.58 25.18
C PHE A 681 -12.21 -10.18 23.80
N THR A 682 -13.34 -9.80 23.19
CA THR A 682 -13.89 -10.43 21.98
C THR A 682 -14.02 -9.49 20.79
N GLY A 683 -13.77 -8.19 20.98
CA GLY A 683 -14.13 -7.16 20.02
C GLY A 683 -15.62 -7.19 19.72
N ILE A 684 -16.01 -6.67 18.56
CA ILE A 684 -17.38 -6.84 18.03
C ILE A 684 -17.73 -8.30 17.65
N GLY A 685 -16.74 -9.21 17.66
CA GLY A 685 -16.75 -10.56 17.11
C GLY A 685 -17.30 -11.70 17.98
N PHE A 686 -18.27 -11.46 18.87
CA PHE A 686 -19.02 -12.54 19.53
C PHE A 686 -20.50 -12.16 19.65
N GLY A 687 -21.37 -12.85 18.90
CA GLY A 687 -22.84 -12.70 18.97
C GLY A 687 -23.46 -11.41 18.39
N CYS A 688 -22.68 -10.37 18.08
CA CYS A 688 -23.23 -9.04 17.73
C CYS A 688 -23.33 -8.76 16.23
N TYR A 689 -22.75 -9.57 15.34
CA TYR A 689 -22.88 -9.37 13.88
C TYR A 689 -24.34 -9.37 13.42
N LEU A 690 -25.25 -10.06 14.13
CA LEU A 690 -26.69 -10.06 13.85
C LEU A 690 -27.37 -8.71 14.15
N ASN A 691 -26.94 -7.99 15.20
CA ASN A 691 -27.47 -6.66 15.54
C ASN A 691 -26.87 -5.55 14.65
N PHE A 692 -25.75 -5.84 13.98
CA PHE A 692 -24.97 -4.90 13.18
C PHE A 692 -24.93 -5.24 11.68
N MET A 693 -25.64 -6.29 11.24
CA MET A 693 -25.83 -6.59 9.81
C MET A 693 -26.61 -5.49 9.09
N ASP A 694 -27.38 -4.69 9.82
CA ASP A 694 -27.80 -3.39 9.31
C ASP A 694 -26.68 -2.38 9.58
N SER A 695 -25.93 -2.04 8.53
CA SER A 695 -24.89 -1.00 8.54
C SER A 695 -25.36 0.30 9.22
N LYS A 696 -26.67 0.58 9.23
CA LYS A 696 -27.28 1.72 9.92
C LYS A 696 -27.20 1.62 11.45
N THR A 697 -27.44 0.46 12.04
CA THR A 697 -27.37 0.27 13.50
C THR A 697 -25.91 0.35 13.99
N PHE A 698 -24.96 -0.14 13.17
CA PHE A 698 -23.53 -0.02 13.46
C PHE A 698 -23.07 1.44 13.37
N ALA A 699 -23.48 2.12 12.30
CA ALA A 699 -23.28 3.55 12.12
C ALA A 699 -23.87 4.40 13.24
N LEU A 700 -25.00 4.01 13.82
CA LEU A 700 -25.62 4.75 14.93
C LEU A 700 -24.80 4.63 16.22
N ASN A 701 -24.23 3.46 16.51
CA ASN A 701 -23.43 3.23 17.72
C ASN A 701 -21.98 3.71 17.57
N TYR A 702 -21.43 3.65 16.36
CA TYR A 702 -20.09 4.08 15.99
C TYR A 702 -20.11 4.98 14.74
N PRO A 703 -20.64 6.21 14.82
CA PRO A 703 -20.82 7.11 13.67
C PRO A 703 -19.50 7.47 12.98
N ASP A 704 -18.42 7.51 13.75
CA ASP A 704 -17.05 7.75 13.28
C ASP A 704 -16.59 6.66 12.28
N TYR A 705 -17.14 5.45 12.34
CA TYR A 705 -16.78 4.33 11.47
C TYR A 705 -17.20 4.55 10.01
N LEU A 706 -18.36 5.17 9.75
CA LEU A 706 -18.84 5.46 8.39
C LEU A 706 -17.89 6.37 7.61
N LEU A 707 -17.17 7.25 8.31
CA LEU A 707 -16.23 8.20 7.72
C LEU A 707 -14.90 7.54 7.28
N THR A 708 -14.63 6.29 7.69
CA THR A 708 -13.33 5.63 7.49
C THR A 708 -13.33 4.54 6.42
N HIS A 709 -14.48 4.18 5.85
CA HIS A 709 -14.64 3.04 4.94
C HIS A 709 -14.08 3.21 3.51
N THR A 710 -13.43 4.33 3.21
CA THR A 710 -12.94 4.63 1.86
C THR A 710 -11.42 4.46 1.68
N HIS A 711 -10.66 4.07 2.72
CA HIS A 711 -9.19 4.08 2.70
C HIS A 711 -8.55 2.83 3.35
N PRO A 712 -7.24 2.54 3.12
CA PRO A 712 -6.57 1.34 3.61
C PRO A 712 -6.57 1.25 5.15
N HIS A 713 -6.89 0.07 5.68
CA HIS A 713 -6.99 -0.18 7.12
C HIS A 713 -5.68 -0.75 7.72
N SER A 714 -5.38 -0.42 8.98
CA SER A 714 -4.36 -1.13 9.77
C SER A 714 -4.87 -2.54 10.13
N ALA A 715 -4.13 -3.57 9.72
CA ALA A 715 -4.55 -4.97 9.91
C ALA A 715 -4.59 -5.38 11.39
N VAL A 716 -3.68 -4.89 12.22
CA VAL A 716 -3.58 -5.30 13.64
C VAL A 716 -4.61 -4.57 14.49
N ILE A 717 -4.77 -3.27 14.26
CA ILE A 717 -5.73 -2.42 14.97
C ILE A 717 -7.16 -2.85 14.60
N LEU A 718 -7.41 -3.17 13.33
CA LEU A 718 -8.68 -3.76 12.87
C LEU A 718 -8.91 -5.12 13.54
N LEU A 719 -7.92 -6.01 13.54
CA LEU A 719 -8.07 -7.33 14.16
C LEU A 719 -8.42 -7.20 15.65
N PHE A 720 -7.79 -6.27 16.37
CA PHE A 720 -8.13 -6.01 17.77
C PHE A 720 -9.57 -5.49 17.94
N ALA A 721 -10.00 -4.51 17.13
CA ALA A 721 -11.36 -3.99 17.19
C ALA A 721 -12.41 -5.06 16.82
N GLU A 722 -12.15 -5.85 15.78
CA GLU A 722 -13.06 -6.86 15.28
C GLU A 722 -13.16 -8.07 16.21
N THR A 723 -12.03 -8.48 16.81
CA THR A 723 -11.91 -9.81 17.42
C THR A 723 -11.41 -9.83 18.85
N GLY A 724 -11.03 -8.66 19.38
CA GLY A 724 -10.61 -8.46 20.76
C GLY A 724 -9.21 -8.98 21.08
N ALA A 725 -8.84 -8.79 22.35
CA ALA A 725 -7.54 -9.17 22.89
C ALA A 725 -7.25 -10.68 22.76
N LEU A 726 -8.27 -11.53 22.87
CA LEU A 726 -8.08 -12.98 22.91
C LEU A 726 -7.65 -13.54 21.53
N SER A 727 -8.28 -13.05 20.47
CA SER A 727 -7.92 -13.38 19.09
C SER A 727 -6.57 -12.76 18.70
N LEU A 728 -6.35 -11.48 19.05
CA LEU A 728 -5.05 -10.84 18.83
C LEU A 728 -3.90 -11.61 19.52
N MET A 729 -4.11 -12.05 20.77
CA MET A 729 -3.14 -12.86 21.50
C MET A 729 -2.93 -14.23 20.82
N ALA A 730 -3.99 -14.88 20.33
CA ALA A 730 -3.88 -16.12 19.57
C ALA A 730 -3.10 -15.92 18.25
N PHE A 731 -3.32 -14.81 17.53
CA PHE A 731 -2.58 -14.42 16.33
C PHE A 731 -1.09 -14.19 16.64
N LEU A 732 -0.78 -13.42 17.69
CA LEU A 732 0.60 -13.14 18.11
C LEU A 732 1.31 -14.41 18.56
N LEU A 733 0.65 -15.29 19.32
CA LEU A 733 1.21 -16.58 19.73
C LEU A 733 1.43 -17.51 18.54
N PHE A 734 0.53 -17.52 17.56
CA PHE A 734 0.70 -18.26 16.31
C PHE A 734 1.91 -17.73 15.51
N ALA A 735 2.01 -16.41 15.37
CA ALA A 735 3.13 -15.74 14.70
C ALA A 735 4.47 -16.03 15.40
N LEU A 736 4.52 -15.90 16.73
CA LEU A 736 5.68 -16.20 17.56
C LEU A 736 6.07 -17.68 17.50
N ALA A 737 5.11 -18.60 17.54
CA ALA A 737 5.36 -20.03 17.42
C ALA A 737 5.99 -20.37 16.04
N LEU A 738 5.46 -19.77 14.97
CA LEU A 738 6.02 -19.93 13.64
C LEU A 738 7.40 -19.31 13.50
N LEU A 739 7.63 -18.12 14.08
CA LEU A 739 8.94 -17.46 14.12
C LEU A 739 9.97 -18.26 14.92
N TRP A 740 9.57 -18.85 16.04
CA TRP A 740 10.44 -19.69 16.87
C TRP A 740 10.81 -21.00 16.16
N MET A 741 9.83 -21.71 15.57
CA MET A 741 10.09 -22.88 14.73
C MET A 741 11.05 -22.52 13.58
N SER A 742 10.91 -21.31 13.06
CA SER A 742 11.72 -20.75 11.99
C SER A 742 13.17 -20.50 12.40
N LEU A 743 13.39 -19.76 13.48
CA LEU A 743 14.73 -19.52 14.03
C LEU A 743 15.44 -20.83 14.40
N LYS A 744 14.71 -21.78 15.01
CA LYS A 744 15.23 -23.10 15.35
C LYS A 744 15.72 -23.86 14.11
N ASN A 745 14.98 -23.80 13.01
CA ASN A 745 15.37 -24.43 11.74
C ASN A 745 16.58 -23.73 11.08
N PHE A 746 16.67 -22.40 11.19
CA PHE A 746 17.79 -21.61 10.69
C PHE A 746 19.10 -21.89 11.44
N PHE A 747 19.09 -21.90 12.78
CA PHE A 747 20.28 -22.22 13.56
C PHE A 747 20.71 -23.70 13.38
N ALA A 748 19.77 -24.61 13.18
CA ALA A 748 20.07 -26.00 12.83
C ALA A 748 20.76 -26.14 11.45
N TYR A 749 20.52 -25.21 10.50
CA TYR A 749 21.23 -25.16 9.22
C TYR A 749 22.69 -24.72 9.39
N LYS A 750 22.92 -23.64 10.14
CA LYS A 750 24.26 -23.08 10.39
C LYS A 750 25.22 -24.12 10.98
N ASN A 751 24.70 -25.01 11.82
CA ASN A 751 25.50 -26.04 12.49
C ASN A 751 25.71 -27.32 11.65
N ASN A 752 24.97 -27.54 10.57
CA ASN A 752 25.11 -28.74 9.74
C ASN A 752 24.72 -28.49 8.25
N PRO A 753 25.61 -27.83 7.47
CA PRO A 753 25.31 -27.37 6.12
C PRO A 753 25.22 -28.49 5.07
N SER A 754 25.69 -29.71 5.39
CA SER A 754 25.64 -30.89 4.52
C SER A 754 24.25 -31.51 4.39
N SER A 755 23.32 -31.16 5.28
CA SER A 755 21.93 -31.61 5.17
C SER A 755 21.22 -30.77 4.11
N ALA A 756 21.10 -31.31 2.90
CA ALA A 756 20.26 -30.79 1.81
C ALA A 756 18.75 -30.77 2.14
N SER A 757 18.39 -30.82 3.42
CA SER A 757 17.04 -30.60 3.90
C SER A 757 16.88 -29.35 4.75
N SER A 758 17.97 -28.63 4.98
CA SER A 758 18.01 -27.45 5.83
C SER A 758 17.65 -26.18 5.04
N ILE A 759 18.04 -26.07 3.76
CA ILE A 759 17.64 -24.95 2.88
C ILE A 759 16.11 -24.89 2.69
N ALA A 760 15.47 -26.03 2.42
CA ALA A 760 14.01 -26.13 2.32
C ALA A 760 13.27 -25.91 3.66
N ARG A 761 13.98 -25.99 4.80
CA ARG A 761 13.44 -25.66 6.12
C ARG A 761 13.58 -24.17 6.48
N VAL A 762 14.47 -23.45 5.80
CA VAL A 762 14.80 -22.04 6.08
C VAL A 762 14.01 -21.08 5.18
N LEU A 763 13.69 -21.48 3.95
CA LEU A 763 13.08 -20.57 2.98
C LEU A 763 11.60 -20.25 3.28
N PRO A 764 10.73 -21.22 3.64
CA PRO A 764 9.36 -20.93 4.11
C PRO A 764 9.35 -20.09 5.40
N THR A 765 10.39 -20.27 6.20
CA THR A 765 10.65 -19.60 7.48
C THR A 765 10.91 -18.11 7.34
N LEU A 766 11.70 -17.71 6.35
CA LEU A 766 11.96 -16.29 6.05
C LEU A 766 10.71 -15.61 5.47
N ILE A 767 9.86 -16.35 4.76
CA ILE A 767 8.60 -15.83 4.22
C ILE A 767 7.57 -15.61 5.33
N ILE A 768 7.48 -16.52 6.30
CA ILE A 768 6.57 -16.35 7.44
C ILE A 768 7.01 -15.17 8.31
N GLY A 769 8.31 -15.04 8.58
CA GLY A 769 8.84 -13.85 9.26
C GLY A 769 8.52 -12.56 8.51
N PHE A 770 8.65 -12.57 7.18
CA PHE A 770 8.29 -11.45 6.34
C PHE A 770 6.78 -11.13 6.34
N LEU A 771 5.91 -12.14 6.26
CA LEU A 771 4.46 -11.97 6.32
C LEU A 771 4.04 -11.36 7.66
N ILE A 772 4.64 -11.80 8.77
CA ILE A 772 4.42 -11.24 10.11
C ILE A 772 4.86 -9.77 10.13
N VAL A 773 6.04 -9.45 9.59
CA VAL A 773 6.52 -8.06 9.50
C VAL A 773 5.60 -7.21 8.64
N CYS A 774 5.09 -7.72 7.51
CA CYS A 774 4.14 -6.99 6.66
C CYS A 774 2.79 -6.77 7.35
N SER A 775 2.32 -7.75 8.13
CA SER A 775 1.11 -7.61 8.95
C SER A 775 1.31 -6.57 10.07
N ILE A 776 2.49 -6.52 10.68
CA ILE A 776 2.84 -5.53 11.71
C ILE A 776 3.07 -4.14 11.10
N ALA A 777 3.69 -4.04 9.93
CA ALA A 777 3.96 -2.80 9.22
C ALA A 777 2.72 -2.22 8.50
N GLU A 778 1.53 -2.79 8.73
CA GLU A 778 0.23 -2.28 8.30
C GLU A 778 0.08 -2.07 6.78
N ASN A 779 0.85 -2.79 5.96
CA ASN A 779 0.99 -2.44 4.55
C ASN A 779 0.33 -3.50 3.63
N ALA A 780 -0.97 -3.29 3.33
CA ALA A 780 -1.74 -4.07 2.36
C ALA A 780 -1.17 -4.01 0.92
N VAL A 781 -0.12 -3.21 0.70
CA VAL A 781 0.55 -2.99 -0.58
C VAL A 781 1.12 -4.27 -1.19
N TYR A 782 1.47 -5.25 -0.35
CA TYR A 782 2.22 -6.44 -0.72
C TYR A 782 1.39 -7.62 -1.22
N ASP A 783 0.06 -7.52 -1.20
CA ASP A 783 -0.87 -8.65 -1.38
C ASP A 783 -0.67 -9.44 -2.70
N THR A 784 -0.36 -8.81 -3.83
CA THR A 784 -0.12 -9.55 -5.11
C THR A 784 1.30 -10.08 -5.29
N GLN A 785 2.29 -9.38 -4.74
CA GLN A 785 3.70 -9.69 -4.97
C GLN A 785 4.12 -10.89 -4.12
N VAL A 786 3.67 -10.90 -2.87
CA VAL A 786 4.08 -11.87 -1.86
C VAL A 786 3.48 -13.24 -2.14
N PHE A 787 2.24 -13.32 -2.59
CA PHE A 787 1.62 -14.61 -2.88
C PHE A 787 2.29 -15.36 -4.04
N ALA A 788 2.65 -14.68 -5.13
CA ALA A 788 3.31 -15.32 -6.25
C ALA A 788 4.70 -15.87 -5.84
N LEU A 789 5.47 -15.07 -5.11
CA LEU A 789 6.78 -15.46 -4.58
C LEU A 789 6.67 -16.64 -3.62
N PHE A 790 5.70 -16.60 -2.71
CA PHE A 790 5.44 -17.68 -1.74
C PHE A 790 5.16 -19.02 -2.41
N LEU A 791 4.35 -19.04 -3.47
CA LEU A 791 4.02 -20.25 -4.21
C LEU A 791 5.22 -20.82 -4.97
N ILE A 792 5.97 -19.95 -5.67
CA ILE A 792 7.20 -20.33 -6.37
C ILE A 792 8.15 -21.01 -5.40
N ILE A 793 8.37 -20.41 -4.25
CA ILE A 793 9.37 -20.89 -3.29
C ILE A 793 8.95 -22.16 -2.59
N THR A 794 7.68 -22.27 -2.25
CA THR A 794 7.18 -23.51 -1.67
C THR A 794 7.29 -24.65 -2.67
N GLY A 795 6.90 -24.42 -3.92
CA GLY A 795 7.03 -25.42 -4.97
C GLY A 795 8.47 -25.86 -5.17
N LEU A 796 9.41 -24.92 -5.23
CA LEU A 796 10.85 -25.21 -5.34
C LEU A 796 11.40 -25.94 -4.13
N SER A 797 10.99 -25.56 -2.91
CA SER A 797 11.39 -26.22 -1.67
C SER A 797 10.90 -27.67 -1.63
N PHE A 798 9.69 -27.92 -2.12
CA PHE A 798 9.13 -29.25 -2.25
C PHE A 798 9.84 -30.08 -3.32
N SER A 799 10.07 -29.50 -4.51
CA SER A 799 10.84 -30.09 -5.61
C SER A 799 12.24 -30.50 -5.13
N PHE A 800 12.92 -29.62 -4.41
CA PHE A 800 14.22 -29.86 -3.81
C PHE A 800 14.19 -30.99 -2.78
N CYS A 801 13.25 -30.97 -1.83
CA CYS A 801 13.09 -32.04 -0.84
C CYS A 801 12.80 -33.40 -1.47
N ALA A 802 12.00 -33.43 -2.53
CA ALA A 802 11.63 -34.65 -3.23
C ALA A 802 12.74 -35.17 -4.16
N SER A 803 13.63 -34.29 -4.64
CA SER A 803 14.80 -34.66 -5.45
C SER A 803 15.87 -35.42 -4.65
N GLN A 804 15.83 -35.35 -3.32
CA GLN A 804 16.66 -36.16 -2.43
C GLN A 804 16.19 -37.63 -2.52
N LYS A 805 16.98 -38.49 -3.19
CA LYS A 805 16.68 -39.90 -3.50
C LYS A 805 15.83 -40.59 -2.43
N LYS A 806 14.53 -40.80 -2.72
CA LYS A 806 13.73 -41.85 -2.08
C LYS A 806 13.95 -43.15 -2.86
N GLU A 807 14.21 -44.24 -2.16
CA GLU A 807 14.07 -45.59 -2.70
C GLU A 807 12.69 -45.75 -3.34
N LYS A 808 12.62 -46.35 -4.54
CA LYS A 808 11.34 -46.57 -5.22
C LYS A 808 10.48 -47.50 -4.35
N THR A 809 9.30 -47.05 -3.97
CA THR A 809 8.31 -47.89 -3.28
C THR A 809 7.63 -48.83 -4.27
N VAL A 810 7.65 -50.13 -3.99
CA VAL A 810 6.99 -51.17 -4.79
C VAL A 810 5.94 -51.89 -3.94
N LEU A 811 4.69 -51.89 -4.40
CA LEU A 811 3.65 -52.73 -3.82
C LEU A 811 3.59 -54.06 -4.55
N TYR A 812 3.70 -55.16 -3.81
CA TYR A 812 3.51 -56.51 -4.30
C TYR A 812 2.12 -56.97 -3.86
N VAL A 813 1.21 -57.22 -4.81
CA VAL A 813 -0.21 -57.46 -4.51
C VAL A 813 -0.65 -58.82 -5.04
N ALA A 814 -1.23 -59.66 -4.17
CA ALA A 814 -1.80 -60.94 -4.56
C ALA A 814 -2.93 -61.37 -3.63
N SER A 815 -3.92 -62.08 -4.19
CA SER A 815 -4.92 -62.80 -3.40
C SER A 815 -4.25 -63.93 -2.61
N ALA A 816 -4.87 -64.37 -1.51
CA ALA A 816 -4.33 -65.49 -0.73
C ALA A 816 -4.27 -66.79 -1.57
N GLY A 817 -3.38 -67.72 -1.20
CA GLY A 817 -3.20 -68.99 -1.91
C GLY A 817 -2.11 -68.94 -2.99
N GLY A 818 -2.31 -69.66 -4.12
CA GLY A 818 -1.29 -69.87 -5.16
C GLY A 818 -0.70 -68.58 -5.76
N HIS A 819 -1.52 -67.55 -5.96
CA HIS A 819 -1.08 -66.25 -6.46
C HIS A 819 -0.08 -65.57 -5.51
N LEU A 820 -0.29 -65.65 -4.18
CA LEU A 820 0.64 -65.10 -3.20
C LEU A 820 1.96 -65.89 -3.19
N THR A 821 1.90 -67.22 -3.29
CA THR A 821 3.09 -68.07 -3.37
C THR A 821 3.95 -67.70 -4.59
N GLU A 822 3.31 -67.47 -5.73
CA GLU A 822 3.96 -67.03 -6.97
C GLU A 822 4.58 -65.64 -6.83
N LEU A 823 3.85 -64.68 -6.26
CA LEU A 823 4.36 -63.32 -6.01
C LEU A 823 5.58 -63.33 -5.08
N LEU A 824 5.57 -64.20 -4.06
CA LEU A 824 6.65 -64.31 -3.09
C LEU A 824 7.93 -64.93 -3.67
N ARG A 825 7.93 -65.46 -4.91
CA ARG A 825 9.18 -65.80 -5.61
C ARG A 825 10.02 -64.56 -5.93
N LEU A 826 9.40 -63.38 -5.97
CA LEU A 826 10.09 -62.09 -6.15
C LEU A 826 10.78 -61.57 -4.87
N LYS A 827 10.82 -62.34 -3.78
CA LYS A 827 11.51 -61.97 -2.52
C LYS A 827 12.93 -61.42 -2.70
N PRO A 828 13.79 -61.93 -3.61
CA PRO A 828 15.14 -61.38 -3.83
C PRO A 828 15.15 -59.91 -4.27
N LEU A 829 14.05 -59.40 -4.83
CA LEU A 829 13.90 -57.99 -5.20
C LEU A 829 13.49 -57.10 -4.03
N PHE A 830 12.99 -57.68 -2.93
CA PHE A 830 12.42 -56.89 -1.84
C PHE A 830 13.44 -55.94 -1.17
N PRO A 831 14.71 -56.32 -0.93
CA PRO A 831 15.70 -55.42 -0.34
C PRO A 831 16.19 -54.30 -1.26
N GLN A 832 15.99 -54.40 -2.57
CA GLN A 832 16.42 -53.39 -3.54
C GLN A 832 15.50 -52.16 -3.58
N TYR A 833 14.31 -52.28 -2.99
CA TYR A 833 13.23 -51.31 -3.07
C TYR A 833 12.56 -51.16 -1.71
N ARG A 834 11.82 -50.06 -1.51
CA ARG A 834 10.91 -49.97 -0.37
C ARG A 834 9.68 -50.84 -0.64
N SER A 835 9.76 -52.09 -0.24
CA SER A 835 8.79 -53.14 -0.59
C SER A 835 7.69 -53.28 0.45
N VAL A 836 6.44 -53.46 0.00
CA VAL A 836 5.29 -53.76 0.85
C VAL A 836 4.44 -54.82 0.16
N VAL A 837 4.03 -55.84 0.90
CA VAL A 837 3.17 -56.92 0.39
C VAL A 837 1.73 -56.66 0.81
N ILE A 838 0.78 -56.71 -0.14
CA ILE A 838 -0.65 -56.58 0.13
C ILE A 838 -1.33 -57.90 -0.23
N THR A 839 -1.99 -58.51 0.75
CA THR A 839 -2.71 -59.77 0.55
C THR A 839 -4.04 -59.81 1.31
N GLU A 840 -4.83 -60.85 1.11
CA GLU A 840 -6.13 -61.01 1.79
C GLU A 840 -5.94 -61.58 3.20
N LYS A 841 -6.68 -61.04 4.18
CA LYS A 841 -6.62 -61.50 5.56
C LYS A 841 -7.29 -62.87 5.70
N THR A 842 -6.50 -63.91 5.88
CA THR A 842 -6.91 -65.30 6.16
C THR A 842 -6.09 -65.84 7.34
N GLU A 843 -6.46 -66.98 7.92
CA GLU A 843 -5.65 -67.58 9.01
C GLU A 843 -4.23 -67.94 8.53
N THR A 844 -4.09 -68.34 7.26
CA THR A 844 -2.79 -68.68 6.65
C THR A 844 -1.92 -67.46 6.35
N THR A 845 -2.47 -66.28 6.08
CA THR A 845 -1.67 -65.08 5.77
C THR A 845 -1.28 -64.28 7.01
N LYS A 846 -2.03 -64.38 8.11
CA LYS A 846 -1.70 -63.71 9.38
C LYS A 846 -0.38 -64.17 9.99
N THR A 847 0.00 -65.42 9.76
CA THR A 847 1.21 -66.03 10.30
C THR A 847 2.47 -65.70 9.50
N ILE A 848 2.33 -65.16 8.28
CA ILE A 848 3.46 -64.80 7.43
C ILE A 848 4.22 -63.61 8.05
N ARG A 849 5.55 -63.77 8.16
CA ARG A 849 6.49 -62.72 8.54
C ARG A 849 7.55 -62.60 7.46
N LEU A 850 7.80 -61.38 6.99
CA LEU A 850 8.84 -61.05 6.02
C LEU A 850 9.78 -60.03 6.65
N GLU A 851 11.05 -60.35 6.75
CA GLU A 851 12.04 -59.48 7.38
C GLU A 851 12.22 -58.19 6.57
N GLY A 852 12.11 -57.04 7.24
CA GLY A 852 12.24 -55.72 6.59
C GLY A 852 11.08 -55.32 5.66
N VAL A 853 10.02 -56.12 5.52
CA VAL A 853 8.91 -55.88 4.57
C VAL A 853 7.57 -55.83 5.30
N GLU A 854 6.85 -54.72 5.14
CA GLU A 854 5.53 -54.54 5.75
C GLU A 854 4.46 -55.36 4.99
N ILE A 855 3.56 -56.01 5.72
CA ILE A 855 2.41 -56.74 5.15
C ILE A 855 1.13 -55.98 5.48
N ALA A 856 0.39 -55.61 4.45
CA ALA A 856 -0.93 -54.99 4.56
C ALA A 856 -2.03 -55.95 4.09
N TYR A 857 -3.25 -55.74 4.59
CA TYR A 857 -4.33 -56.69 4.39
C TYR A 857 -5.56 -56.07 3.71
N LEU A 858 -6.16 -56.84 2.80
CA LEU A 858 -7.50 -56.65 2.24
C LEU A 858 -8.48 -57.68 2.81
N GLY A 859 -9.78 -57.42 2.68
CA GLY A 859 -10.82 -58.35 3.11
C GLY A 859 -10.98 -59.53 2.15
N TYR A 860 -11.12 -60.74 2.70
CA TYR A 860 -11.39 -61.95 1.92
C TYR A 860 -12.89 -62.18 1.71
N ALA A 861 -13.31 -62.56 0.50
CA ALA A 861 -14.66 -63.05 0.22
C ALA A 861 -14.68 -64.13 -0.87
N SER A 862 -15.41 -65.22 -0.61
CA SER A 862 -15.65 -66.29 -1.58
C SER A 862 -16.73 -65.91 -2.59
N ARG A 863 -16.56 -66.34 -3.86
CA ARG A 863 -17.57 -66.21 -4.92
C ARG A 863 -18.86 -66.99 -4.64
N SER A 864 -18.83 -67.98 -3.74
CA SER A 864 -20.02 -68.74 -3.33
C SER A 864 -21.06 -67.90 -2.58
N LYS A 865 -20.71 -66.70 -2.09
CA LYS A 865 -21.62 -65.77 -1.42
C LYS A 865 -21.65 -64.42 -2.15
N MET A 866 -22.41 -64.33 -3.25
CA MET A 866 -22.36 -63.23 -4.22
C MET A 866 -22.57 -61.82 -3.61
N ILE A 867 -23.56 -61.64 -2.72
CA ILE A 867 -23.82 -60.34 -2.08
C ILE A 867 -22.63 -59.90 -1.21
N LYS A 868 -22.13 -60.81 -0.35
CA LYS A 868 -20.96 -60.56 0.49
C LYS A 868 -19.70 -60.31 -0.35
N PHE A 869 -19.58 -60.99 -1.48
CA PHE A 869 -18.50 -60.82 -2.44
C PHE A 869 -18.51 -59.43 -3.08
N VAL A 870 -19.66 -58.94 -3.57
CA VAL A 870 -19.78 -57.58 -4.12
C VAL A 870 -19.45 -56.53 -3.06
N TRP A 871 -20.05 -56.63 -1.87
CA TRP A 871 -19.82 -55.68 -0.77
C TRP A 871 -18.36 -55.66 -0.32
N MET A 872 -17.70 -56.83 -0.26
CA MET A 872 -16.28 -56.91 0.08
C MET A 872 -15.39 -56.28 -1.00
N ASN A 873 -15.72 -56.41 -2.28
CA ASN A 873 -14.96 -55.76 -3.35
C ASN A 873 -15.10 -54.23 -3.30
N VAL A 874 -16.28 -53.69 -2.96
CA VAL A 874 -16.46 -52.25 -2.71
C VAL A 874 -15.62 -51.78 -1.52
N ARG A 875 -15.68 -52.50 -0.39
CA ARG A 875 -14.84 -52.23 0.77
C ARG A 875 -13.35 -52.30 0.43
N ASN A 876 -12.92 -53.32 -0.33
CA ASN A 876 -11.54 -53.47 -0.75
C ASN A 876 -11.10 -52.36 -1.70
N ALA A 877 -11.98 -51.83 -2.55
CA ALA A 877 -11.68 -50.65 -3.35
C ALA A 877 -11.41 -49.43 -2.47
N ILE A 878 -12.26 -49.15 -1.47
CA ILE A 878 -12.07 -48.06 -0.51
C ILE A 878 -10.78 -48.24 0.29
N VAL A 879 -10.53 -49.45 0.81
CA VAL A 879 -9.32 -49.76 1.58
C VAL A 879 -8.07 -49.70 0.67
N SER A 880 -8.18 -50.04 -0.61
CA SER A 880 -7.09 -49.90 -1.58
C SER A 880 -6.71 -48.44 -1.81
N VAL A 881 -7.67 -47.51 -1.79
CA VAL A 881 -7.40 -46.06 -1.78
C VAL A 881 -6.59 -45.69 -0.52
N VAL A 882 -6.98 -46.19 0.66
CA VAL A 882 -6.24 -45.95 1.92
C VAL A 882 -4.81 -46.47 1.85
N TRP A 883 -4.60 -47.70 1.35
CA TRP A 883 -3.25 -48.27 1.20
C TRP A 883 -2.42 -47.53 0.15
N PHE A 884 -3.03 -47.13 -0.96
CA PHE A 884 -2.37 -46.33 -1.96
C PHE A 884 -1.90 -45.00 -1.37
N ILE A 885 -2.74 -44.29 -0.62
CA ILE A 885 -2.39 -43.04 0.04
C ILE A 885 -1.26 -43.27 1.05
N LYS A 886 -1.31 -44.35 1.84
CA LYS A 886 -0.28 -44.67 2.84
C LYS A 886 1.09 -44.91 2.22
N TYR A 887 1.15 -45.68 1.14
CA TYR A 887 2.42 -46.17 0.60
C TYR A 887 2.93 -45.40 -0.62
N ALA A 888 2.05 -44.69 -1.33
CA ALA A 888 2.35 -43.95 -2.57
C ALA A 888 3.27 -44.76 -3.52
N PRO A 889 2.85 -45.96 -3.97
CA PRO A 889 3.68 -46.85 -4.80
C PRO A 889 4.16 -46.17 -6.07
N HIS A 890 5.41 -46.39 -6.44
CA HIS A 890 5.89 -46.05 -7.79
C HIS A 890 5.45 -47.14 -8.78
N VAL A 891 5.54 -48.40 -8.33
CA VAL A 891 5.21 -49.59 -9.10
C VAL A 891 4.28 -50.47 -8.27
N ILE A 892 3.29 -51.06 -8.92
CA ILE A 892 2.47 -52.14 -8.37
C ILE A 892 2.77 -53.38 -9.19
N VAL A 893 3.31 -54.40 -8.54
CA VAL A 893 3.55 -55.72 -9.12
C VAL A 893 2.46 -56.64 -8.61
N THR A 894 1.74 -57.31 -9.51
CA THR A 894 0.65 -58.20 -9.13
C THR A 894 0.67 -59.47 -9.95
N THR A 895 0.53 -60.60 -9.25
CA THR A 895 0.13 -61.91 -9.80
C THR A 895 -1.34 -62.19 -9.51
N GLY A 896 -1.99 -61.34 -8.70
CA GLY A 896 -3.25 -61.63 -8.03
C GLY A 896 -4.50 -61.55 -8.90
N ALA A 897 -5.51 -62.29 -8.46
CA ALA A 897 -6.87 -62.24 -8.98
C ALA A 897 -7.70 -61.08 -8.38
N ASN A 898 -8.99 -61.01 -8.73
CA ASN A 898 -10.09 -60.20 -8.18
C ASN A 898 -9.75 -58.98 -7.30
N THR A 899 -9.23 -59.18 -6.08
CA THR A 899 -8.93 -58.10 -5.11
C THR A 899 -7.77 -57.19 -5.50
N ALA A 900 -6.90 -57.64 -6.40
CA ALA A 900 -5.83 -56.82 -6.97
C ALA A 900 -6.32 -55.84 -8.04
N VAL A 901 -7.44 -56.13 -8.72
CA VAL A 901 -7.94 -55.31 -9.84
C VAL A 901 -8.30 -53.88 -9.41
N PRO A 902 -9.12 -53.66 -8.36
CA PRO A 902 -9.42 -52.30 -7.90
C PRO A 902 -8.15 -51.55 -7.52
N LEU A 903 -7.22 -52.20 -6.83
CA LEU A 903 -5.97 -51.57 -6.40
C LEU A 903 -5.08 -51.18 -7.59
N CYS A 904 -5.00 -52.01 -8.63
CA CYS A 904 -4.25 -51.71 -9.84
C CYS A 904 -4.92 -50.59 -10.66
N LEU A 905 -6.24 -50.57 -10.77
CA LEU A 905 -6.99 -49.52 -11.46
C LEU A 905 -6.83 -48.17 -10.73
N ILE A 906 -7.03 -48.15 -9.41
CA ILE A 906 -6.76 -46.98 -8.56
C ILE A 906 -5.30 -46.57 -8.72
N GLY A 907 -4.38 -47.54 -8.69
CA GLY A 907 -2.96 -47.32 -8.86
C GLY A 907 -2.62 -46.63 -10.18
N LYS A 908 -3.19 -47.12 -11.28
CA LYS A 908 -3.01 -46.55 -12.62
C LYS A 908 -3.63 -45.16 -12.72
N LEU A 909 -4.86 -44.99 -12.22
CA LEU A 909 -5.54 -43.70 -12.11
C LEU A 909 -4.75 -42.70 -11.25
N MET A 910 -3.91 -43.17 -10.34
CA MET A 910 -3.06 -42.34 -9.50
C MET A 910 -1.58 -42.31 -9.94
N GLY A 911 -1.27 -42.85 -11.12
CA GLY A 911 0.02 -42.69 -11.80
C GLY A 911 1.10 -43.72 -11.44
N SER A 912 0.73 -44.87 -10.87
CA SER A 912 1.62 -46.02 -10.70
C SER A 912 1.82 -46.78 -11.98
N LYS A 913 3.05 -47.28 -12.15
CA LYS A 913 3.34 -48.28 -13.17
C LYS A 913 2.79 -49.62 -12.69
N ILE A 914 2.02 -50.29 -13.55
CA ILE A 914 1.42 -51.58 -13.25
C ILE A 914 2.21 -52.67 -13.98
N VAL A 915 2.79 -53.58 -13.21
CA VAL A 915 3.41 -54.81 -13.71
C VAL A 915 2.47 -55.95 -13.37
N PHE A 916 1.81 -56.48 -14.38
CA PHE A 916 0.95 -57.65 -14.23
C PHE A 916 1.69 -58.90 -14.69
N ILE A 917 1.70 -59.92 -13.85
CA ILE A 917 2.27 -61.22 -14.14
C ILE A 917 1.11 -62.20 -14.22
N GLU A 918 0.86 -62.74 -15.40
CA GLU A 918 -0.20 -63.73 -15.60
C GLU A 918 0.15 -65.05 -14.91
N THR A 919 -0.86 -65.73 -14.38
CA THR A 919 -0.69 -66.94 -13.58
C THR A 919 -0.07 -68.08 -14.38
N VAL A 920 0.84 -68.84 -13.74
CA VAL A 920 1.40 -70.07 -14.31
C VAL A 920 0.35 -71.17 -14.52
N ALA A 921 -0.78 -71.12 -13.80
CA ALA A 921 -1.79 -72.19 -13.80
C ALA A 921 -2.53 -72.36 -15.13
N ASN A 922 -2.35 -71.45 -16.09
CA ASN A 922 -3.11 -71.47 -17.35
C ASN A 922 -2.20 -71.19 -18.55
N SER A 923 -2.00 -72.19 -19.40
CA SER A 923 -1.17 -72.09 -20.61
C SER A 923 -1.95 -71.66 -21.86
N GLU A 924 -3.28 -71.78 -21.85
CA GLU A 924 -4.10 -71.59 -23.06
C GLU A 924 -5.26 -70.61 -22.90
N LYS A 925 -5.81 -70.46 -21.69
CA LYS A 925 -6.95 -69.58 -21.41
C LYS A 925 -6.50 -68.33 -20.64
N SER A 926 -7.05 -67.18 -21.01
CA SER A 926 -6.82 -65.91 -20.34
C SER A 926 -7.57 -65.84 -19.02
N SER A 927 -6.92 -65.32 -17.96
CA SER A 927 -7.63 -65.04 -16.71
C SER A 927 -8.52 -63.80 -16.89
N ILE A 928 -9.66 -63.75 -16.20
CA ILE A 928 -10.54 -62.57 -16.22
C ILE A 928 -9.79 -61.34 -15.74
N THR A 929 -8.95 -61.51 -14.71
CA THR A 929 -8.10 -60.44 -14.18
C THR A 929 -7.05 -59.98 -15.20
N GLY A 930 -6.42 -60.91 -15.93
CA GLY A 930 -5.50 -60.60 -17.01
C GLY A 930 -6.17 -59.81 -18.13
N MET A 931 -7.37 -60.22 -18.57
CA MET A 931 -8.15 -59.48 -19.58
C MET A 931 -8.50 -58.05 -19.11
N LEU A 932 -8.87 -57.88 -17.84
CA LEU A 932 -9.20 -56.57 -17.27
C LEU A 932 -7.97 -55.67 -17.10
N LEU A 933 -6.81 -56.22 -16.73
CA LEU A 933 -5.60 -55.45 -16.47
C LEU A 933 -4.71 -55.26 -17.71
N TYR A 934 -4.87 -56.06 -18.76
CA TYR A 934 -4.12 -55.94 -20.01
C TYR A 934 -4.15 -54.53 -20.64
N PRO A 935 -5.30 -53.81 -20.74
CA PRO A 935 -5.30 -52.46 -21.29
C PRO A 935 -4.64 -51.41 -20.39
N VAL A 936 -4.48 -51.70 -19.08
CA VAL A 936 -3.96 -50.74 -18.10
C VAL A 936 -2.54 -51.08 -17.62
N ALA A 937 -2.06 -52.29 -17.83
CA ALA A 937 -0.71 -52.70 -17.47
C ALA A 937 0.35 -51.94 -18.28
N ASP A 938 1.39 -51.43 -17.60
CA ASP A 938 2.56 -50.86 -18.29
C ASP A 938 3.52 -51.94 -18.75
N LEU A 939 3.56 -53.05 -18.02
CA LEU A 939 4.28 -54.26 -18.39
C LEU A 939 3.37 -55.46 -18.07
N PHE A 940 3.08 -56.25 -19.09
CA PHE A 940 2.29 -57.47 -18.97
C PHE A 940 3.19 -58.66 -19.27
N ILE A 941 3.41 -59.51 -18.27
CA ILE A 941 4.33 -60.65 -18.35
C ILE A 941 3.49 -61.92 -18.44
N VAL A 942 3.82 -62.78 -19.41
CA VAL A 942 3.25 -64.11 -19.54
C VAL A 942 4.33 -65.17 -19.29
N GLN A 943 3.93 -66.25 -18.63
CA GLN A 943 4.84 -67.36 -18.29
C GLN A 943 4.76 -68.53 -19.28
N TRP A 944 3.80 -68.49 -20.19
CA TRP A 944 3.63 -69.44 -21.29
C TRP A 944 3.68 -68.70 -22.62
N GLU A 945 4.46 -69.23 -23.55
CA GLU A 945 4.69 -68.63 -24.86
C GLU A 945 3.39 -68.58 -25.69
N SER A 946 2.55 -69.63 -25.58
CA SER A 946 1.21 -69.73 -26.17
C SER A 946 0.27 -68.58 -25.80
N MET A 947 0.48 -67.91 -24.66
CA MET A 947 -0.36 -66.80 -24.21
C MET A 947 -0.16 -65.51 -25.02
N ARG A 948 0.94 -65.39 -25.78
CA ARG A 948 1.18 -64.23 -26.66
C ARG A 948 0.16 -64.13 -27.79
N VAL A 949 -0.47 -65.24 -28.17
CA VAL A 949 -1.58 -65.25 -29.15
C VAL A 949 -2.76 -64.41 -28.65
N ARG A 950 -3.06 -64.49 -27.34
CA ARG A 950 -4.17 -63.75 -26.71
C ARG A 950 -3.76 -62.37 -26.21
N PHE A 951 -2.50 -62.21 -25.84
CA PHE A 951 -1.95 -60.95 -25.36
C PHE A 951 -0.74 -60.54 -26.22
N PRO A 952 -0.96 -59.99 -27.44
CA PRO A 952 0.12 -59.70 -28.39
C PRO A 952 1.20 -58.73 -27.88
N LYS A 953 0.87 -57.89 -26.90
CA LYS A 953 1.77 -56.89 -26.29
C LYS A 953 2.47 -57.42 -25.03
N ALA A 954 2.20 -58.67 -24.63
CA ALA A 954 2.82 -59.26 -23.46
C ALA A 954 4.26 -59.71 -23.73
N VAL A 955 5.10 -59.63 -22.71
CA VAL A 955 6.49 -60.10 -22.75
C VAL A 955 6.55 -61.49 -22.13
N TYR A 956 7.12 -62.45 -22.86
CA TYR A 956 7.33 -63.81 -22.36
C TYR A 956 8.64 -63.88 -21.55
N TRP A 957 8.55 -64.24 -20.27
CA TRP A 957 9.72 -64.37 -19.37
C TRP A 957 9.93 -65.80 -18.84
N GLY A 958 9.14 -66.77 -19.31
CA GLY A 958 9.16 -68.12 -18.75
C GLY A 958 8.64 -68.17 -17.31
N TRP A 959 8.92 -69.26 -16.61
CA TRP A 959 8.43 -69.46 -15.24
C TRP A 959 9.24 -68.65 -14.24
N LEU A 960 8.56 -67.99 -13.30
CA LEU A 960 9.20 -67.35 -12.17
C LEU A 960 9.86 -68.40 -11.28
N SER A 961 11.19 -68.49 -11.28
CA SER A 961 11.98 -69.39 -10.43
C SER A 961 12.26 -68.79 -9.06
#